data_AF-A0A3M1Z5V6-F1
#
_entry.id   AF-A0A3M1Z5V6-F1
#
_cell.length_a   1.000
_cell.length_b   1.000
_cell.length_c   1.000
_cell.angle_alpha   90.00
_cell.angle_beta   90.00
_cell.angle_gamma   90.00
#
_symmetry.space_group_name_H-M   'P 1'
#
loop_
_entity.id
_entity.type
_entity.pdbx_description
1 polymer ?
#
loop_
_entity_poly.entity_id
_entity_poly.type
_entity_poly.pdbx_seq_one_letter_code
_entity_poly.pdbx_strand_id
1 'polypeptide(L)'
;MIRPGGSPTPKRGDPPMAAPPGRGRLEDARTEPTHGPAAAAGREIPMERRTRLTRLRRLATALAAASLALPGTAGAALPVSLDQVEIPRPTKEAIPGKSEGGTHDLAEIIPAGAEATAIQLGKAFFWDMQTGSDGLVACATCHFHAGTDGRTRNTVSPGADGAFDVTRPNGPVRLVDFPFRKLSDEETRPTDPAFPGVSTVLSDSDDVVGAQGVPLRGFRAVNPGTDRDAGDRRKDTRFTHLRRNVRQVTGRNTPSVINAVFNFANFLDGRANHFFNGVDPFGPQNPDARVWVDDGAGLAPERMLLSNSSLASQAVGPPLSDVEMSWAGRSFPELGRKLLSLTPLAKQKVHPDDSVLGPLANSRLTGDRDAKGLAVTYRELIETAFHPRFWANTSQHLVRNPDGSWAVADGPADPADPNQFTQMEANFSLFWGLAIQMYESTLVSDDTPFDRFLKGDPAAMTPRQQQGMNVFFGGGIGCGDCHIGPELTAASITQLLAPDEAGLVEVMPMADGQLANYDIGFYNIGVRPTAEDIGRGGVSPFGSPLSFSRQAVIQAGLVTGDETLGVVNFDTRFIPSPGCIPDPFAQPTPVICPPTTVPRVAVDGAFKVPGLRNVELTGPYFHNGGMATLKQVVEFYVRGGDFFEQNFADLDPVIRRLDALVGDEAQQDALVDFLLALTDERVRWEMAPFDHPQLLVPDGHLPRPEGDPRRHRGDTLAPRLVEIPAVGAGGRAAEGLDPVRPFLWDGTPDFHFR
;
A
#
# COMPACT_ATOMS: atom_id res chain seq x y z
N MET A 1 35.10 18.39 -49.11
CA MET A 1 34.55 19.64 -49.70
C MET A 1 33.74 20.33 -48.60
N ILE A 2 33.92 21.59 -48.21
CA ILE A 2 34.93 22.62 -48.49
C ILE A 2 35.27 23.33 -47.14
N ARG A 3 36.48 23.89 -47.02
CA ARG A 3 37.05 24.76 -45.96
C ARG A 3 37.79 25.91 -46.71
N PRO A 4 38.38 26.97 -46.10
CA PRO A 4 38.52 27.33 -44.67
C PRO A 4 38.29 28.85 -44.37
N GLY A 5 38.69 29.32 -43.17
CA GLY A 5 39.13 30.70 -42.89
C GLY A 5 38.75 31.21 -41.48
N GLY A 6 39.64 31.77 -40.66
CA GLY A 6 41.10 31.93 -40.74
C GLY A 6 41.64 32.64 -39.47
N SER A 7 42.85 32.28 -39.01
CA SER A 7 43.54 32.90 -37.83
C SER A 7 44.70 33.81 -38.31
N PRO A 8 45.30 34.71 -37.48
CA PRO A 8 46.39 34.28 -36.59
C PRO A 8 46.64 35.06 -35.27
N THR A 9 47.57 34.48 -34.50
CA THR A 9 48.22 34.77 -33.20
C THR A 9 49.40 35.79 -33.28
N PRO A 10 50.37 35.92 -32.33
CA PRO A 10 50.38 36.14 -30.85
C PRO A 10 51.44 37.19 -30.35
N LYS A 11 51.59 37.41 -29.01
CA LYS A 11 52.87 37.52 -28.20
C LYS A 11 52.59 38.01 -26.75
N ARG A 12 53.00 37.29 -25.68
CA ARG A 12 54.27 37.27 -24.89
C ARG A 12 54.49 38.42 -23.88
N GLY A 13 54.74 38.07 -22.60
CA GLY A 13 55.24 38.95 -21.53
C GLY A 13 55.18 38.27 -20.14
N ASP A 14 56.30 38.23 -19.41
CA ASP A 14 56.52 37.41 -18.19
C ASP A 14 56.66 38.26 -16.88
N PRO A 15 56.75 37.69 -15.64
CA PRO A 15 56.42 38.32 -14.34
C PRO A 15 57.68 38.92 -13.60
N PRO A 16 57.81 39.07 -12.23
CA PRO A 16 56.92 38.86 -11.07
C PRO A 16 57.01 39.86 -9.86
N MET A 17 56.23 39.59 -8.79
CA MET A 17 56.50 39.76 -7.32
C MET A 17 57.01 41.09 -6.70
N ALA A 18 56.23 41.65 -5.74
CA ALA A 18 56.71 42.44 -4.58
C ALA A 18 55.63 42.54 -3.45
N ALA A 19 56.00 42.97 -2.23
CA ALA A 19 55.17 42.93 -1.00
C ALA A 19 55.17 44.30 -0.21
N PRO A 20 54.53 44.46 0.99
CA PRO A 20 53.99 45.74 1.50
C PRO A 20 54.96 46.61 2.34
N PRO A 21 54.67 47.91 2.56
CA PRO A 21 54.03 48.39 3.83
C PRO A 21 53.05 49.60 3.62
N GLY A 22 52.36 50.16 4.63
CA GLY A 22 52.09 49.74 6.02
C GLY A 22 51.86 50.88 7.05
N ARG A 23 50.62 51.00 7.59
CA ARG A 23 50.14 51.85 8.73
C ARG A 23 50.05 53.39 8.58
N GLY A 24 49.01 53.95 9.23
CA GLY A 24 48.82 55.37 9.60
C GLY A 24 48.17 55.49 10.99
N ARG A 25 48.27 56.65 11.67
CA ARG A 25 47.91 56.90 13.09
C ARG A 25 47.45 58.37 13.30
N LEU A 26 46.80 58.77 14.41
CA LEU A 26 46.33 58.02 15.60
C LEU A 26 44.82 58.32 15.88
N GLU A 27 44.26 58.93 16.94
CA GLU A 27 44.68 59.42 18.28
C GLU A 27 43.42 59.57 19.19
N ASP A 28 43.45 59.03 20.42
CA ASP A 28 42.78 59.44 21.69
C ASP A 28 41.28 59.89 21.80
N ALA A 29 40.58 59.79 22.95
CA ALA A 29 40.98 59.38 24.30
C ALA A 29 39.82 59.01 25.26
N ARG A 30 40.03 57.95 26.07
CA ARG A 30 39.66 57.78 27.53
C ARG A 30 38.14 57.74 27.87
N THR A 31 37.65 57.21 29.00
CA THR A 31 38.23 56.70 30.28
C THR A 31 37.53 55.41 30.78
N GLU A 32 38.27 54.53 31.47
CA GLU A 32 37.76 53.66 32.57
C GLU A 32 38.38 54.17 33.92
N PRO A 33 38.35 53.48 35.11
CA PRO A 33 37.60 52.28 35.55
C PRO A 33 36.98 52.37 36.99
N THR A 34 36.49 51.23 37.53
CA THR A 34 36.68 50.68 38.91
C THR A 34 35.45 50.31 39.80
N HIS A 35 35.57 49.11 40.41
CA HIS A 35 35.03 48.59 41.70
C HIS A 35 33.50 48.41 41.97
N GLY A 36 33.17 47.33 42.71
CA GLY A 36 31.86 47.02 43.35
C GLY A 36 31.88 47.31 44.87
N PRO A 37 31.14 46.60 45.78
CA PRO A 37 30.45 45.31 45.61
C PRO A 37 29.05 45.14 46.33
N ALA A 38 28.53 43.90 46.31
CA ALA A 38 27.74 43.19 47.36
C ALA A 38 26.24 43.50 47.70
N ALA A 39 25.48 42.40 47.79
CA ALA A 39 24.24 42.14 48.58
C ALA A 39 22.94 42.94 48.25
N ALA A 40 21.72 42.45 48.50
CA ALA A 40 21.26 41.31 49.32
C ALA A 40 19.91 40.71 48.80
N ALA A 41 19.52 39.53 49.36
CA ALA A 41 18.19 38.89 49.43
C ALA A 41 17.19 38.99 48.22
N GLY A 42 16.59 37.91 47.72
CA GLY A 42 16.50 36.53 48.19
C GLY A 42 15.08 36.13 48.57
N ARG A 43 14.37 35.42 47.68
CA ARG A 43 13.13 34.68 48.00
C ARG A 43 12.83 33.61 46.95
N GLU A 44 12.90 32.35 47.36
CA GLU A 44 12.32 31.23 46.63
C GLU A 44 10.80 31.22 46.85
N ILE A 45 10.02 30.94 45.80
CA ILE A 45 8.56 30.68 45.85
C ILE A 45 8.30 29.49 44.91
N PRO A 46 7.48 28.48 45.29
CA PRO A 46 7.79 27.10 44.94
C PRO A 46 7.14 26.54 43.66
N MET A 47 7.68 25.39 43.27
CA MET A 47 7.25 24.47 42.21
C MET A 47 5.84 23.89 42.45
N GLU A 48 4.78 24.60 42.06
CA GLU A 48 3.45 23.96 41.90
C GLU A 48 2.52 24.70 40.91
N ARG A 49 2.34 24.13 39.70
CA ARG A 49 1.17 24.26 38.78
C ARG A 49 1.45 23.61 37.41
N ARG A 50 1.56 22.27 37.35
CA ARG A 50 1.31 21.54 36.09
C ARG A 50 -0.20 21.37 35.93
N THR A 51 -0.78 21.94 34.87
CA THR A 51 -2.20 21.85 34.55
C THR A 51 -2.58 20.42 34.16
N ARG A 52 -3.54 19.82 34.88
CA ARG A 52 -4.13 18.52 34.52
C ARG A 52 -5.19 18.73 33.44
N LEU A 53 -4.96 18.28 32.21
CA LEU A 53 -5.96 18.23 31.13
C LEU A 53 -5.49 17.30 29.99
N THR A 54 -5.67 15.98 30.17
CA THR A 54 -5.60 14.93 29.09
C THR A 54 -5.89 13.51 29.61
N ARG A 55 -5.86 13.23 30.92
CA ARG A 55 -6.19 11.90 31.48
C ARG A 55 -7.48 11.90 32.31
N LEU A 56 -8.64 11.82 31.64
CA LEU A 56 -9.93 11.37 32.21
C LEU A 56 -11.03 11.30 31.12
N ARG A 57 -11.02 10.26 30.26
CA ARG A 57 -12.17 9.94 29.39
C ARG A 57 -12.36 8.48 28.92
N ARG A 58 -11.51 7.52 29.33
CA ARG A 58 -11.77 6.08 29.17
C ARG A 58 -12.25 5.48 30.50
N LEU A 59 -13.55 5.56 30.78
CA LEU A 59 -14.20 4.84 31.89
C LEU A 59 -15.74 4.86 31.75
N ALA A 60 -16.36 3.68 31.85
CA ALA A 60 -17.73 3.34 31.42
C ALA A 60 -17.95 3.47 29.89
N THR A 61 -18.59 2.51 29.21
CA THR A 61 -19.44 1.41 29.71
C THR A 61 -18.93 0.01 29.37
N ALA A 62 -18.97 -0.90 30.35
CA ALA A 62 -18.91 -2.35 30.14
C ALA A 62 -20.05 -3.01 30.93
N LEU A 63 -20.80 -3.93 30.30
CA LEU A 63 -21.72 -4.83 31.02
C LEU A 63 -20.93 -6.00 31.61
N ALA A 64 -21.39 -6.52 32.75
CA ALA A 64 -20.55 -7.34 33.61
C ALA A 64 -20.52 -8.84 33.22
N ALA A 65 -19.30 -9.36 33.06
CA ALA A 65 -18.95 -10.74 33.39
C ALA A 65 -17.92 -10.70 34.52
N ALA A 66 -18.13 -11.46 35.60
CA ALA A 66 -17.32 -11.37 36.81
C ALA A 66 -16.26 -12.48 36.88
N SER A 67 -14.99 -12.11 36.84
CA SER A 67 -13.83 -12.97 37.10
C SER A 67 -12.96 -12.37 38.20
N LEU A 68 -12.39 -13.20 39.07
CA LEU A 68 -11.61 -12.73 40.22
C LEU A 68 -10.20 -12.32 39.80
N ALA A 69 -9.87 -11.03 39.94
CA ALA A 69 -8.52 -10.52 39.71
C ALA A 69 -7.63 -10.67 40.95
N LEU A 70 -6.42 -11.17 40.77
CA LEU A 70 -5.31 -10.96 41.70
C LEU A 70 -4.64 -9.60 41.42
N PRO A 71 -4.12 -8.89 42.44
CA PRO A 71 -3.63 -7.53 42.26
C PRO A 71 -2.21 -7.47 41.70
N GLY A 72 -2.06 -7.02 40.45
CA GLY A 72 -0.76 -6.69 39.85
C GLY A 72 -0.92 -5.96 38.52
N THR A 73 -0.32 -4.77 38.41
CA THR A 73 -0.19 -3.92 37.20
C THR A 73 -1.45 -3.65 36.37
N ALA A 74 -1.80 -2.37 36.19
CA ALA A 74 -2.82 -1.95 35.22
C ALA A 74 -2.26 -2.00 33.78
N GLY A 75 -2.18 -3.21 33.21
CA GLY A 75 -1.88 -3.40 31.79
C GLY A 75 -3.02 -2.88 30.90
N ALA A 76 -2.71 -2.58 29.64
CA ALA A 76 -3.73 -2.44 28.62
C ALA A 76 -4.51 -3.75 28.48
N ALA A 77 -5.83 -3.68 28.26
CA ALA A 77 -6.59 -4.87 27.93
C ALA A 77 -6.15 -5.38 26.55
N LEU A 78 -5.87 -6.69 26.45
CA LEU A 78 -5.64 -7.32 25.15
C LEU A 78 -6.89 -7.19 24.26
N PRO A 79 -6.74 -7.12 22.93
CA PRO A 79 -7.87 -7.10 22.01
C PRO A 79 -8.68 -8.40 22.09
N VAL A 80 -9.88 -8.41 21.51
CA VAL A 80 -10.56 -9.66 21.15
C VAL A 80 -9.85 -10.35 19.98
N SER A 81 -10.16 -11.62 19.73
CA SER A 81 -9.71 -12.31 18.52
C SER A 81 -10.41 -11.74 17.27
N LEU A 82 -9.77 -11.87 16.10
CA LEU A 82 -10.30 -11.31 14.85
C LEU A 82 -11.62 -11.95 14.39
N ASP A 83 -11.90 -13.19 14.78
CA ASP A 83 -13.17 -13.89 14.51
C ASP A 83 -14.39 -13.26 15.22
N GLN A 84 -14.18 -12.24 16.07
CA GLN A 84 -15.22 -11.45 16.72
C GLN A 84 -15.43 -10.08 16.05
N VAL A 85 -14.68 -9.75 14.99
CA VAL A 85 -14.84 -8.52 14.21
C VAL A 85 -15.70 -8.81 12.98
N GLU A 86 -16.74 -8.00 12.77
CA GLU A 86 -17.56 -8.12 11.56
C GLU A 86 -16.78 -7.67 10.33
N ILE A 87 -16.78 -8.49 9.27
CA ILE A 87 -16.13 -8.17 8.00
C ILE A 87 -16.87 -6.99 7.34
N PRO A 88 -16.22 -5.84 7.09
CA PRO A 88 -16.91 -4.64 6.58
C PRO A 88 -17.62 -4.87 5.25
N ARG A 89 -18.95 -4.67 5.23
CA ARG A 89 -19.79 -4.72 4.03
C ARG A 89 -20.03 -3.32 3.45
N PRO A 90 -20.06 -3.13 2.12
CA PRO A 90 -20.43 -1.84 1.51
C PRO A 90 -21.87 -1.43 1.81
N THR A 91 -22.08 -0.15 2.12
CA THR A 91 -23.41 0.38 2.47
C THR A 91 -23.63 1.79 1.90
N LYS A 92 -24.88 2.27 2.02
CA LYS A 92 -25.26 3.68 1.76
C LYS A 92 -24.78 4.68 2.82
N GLU A 93 -24.31 4.22 3.97
CA GLU A 93 -23.90 5.12 5.05
C GLU A 93 -22.45 5.56 4.82
N ALA A 94 -22.24 6.87 4.65
CA ALA A 94 -20.92 7.46 4.47
C ALA A 94 -20.16 7.62 5.80
N ILE A 95 -20.93 7.80 6.87
CA ILE A 95 -20.56 7.72 8.29
C ILE A 95 -21.80 7.10 8.96
N PRO A 96 -21.67 6.23 10.00
CA PRO A 96 -22.82 5.64 10.68
C PRO A 96 -23.95 6.65 10.98
N GLY A 97 -25.15 6.37 10.47
CA GLY A 97 -26.33 7.22 10.55
C GLY A 97 -26.41 8.39 9.55
N LYS A 98 -25.59 8.43 8.48
CA LYS A 98 -25.63 9.50 7.45
C LYS A 98 -25.51 8.97 6.02
N SER A 99 -26.55 9.24 5.23
CA SER A 99 -26.60 9.03 3.77
C SER A 99 -26.36 10.33 2.99
N GLU A 100 -25.58 10.30 1.92
CA GLU A 100 -25.43 11.42 0.97
C GLU A 100 -26.12 11.13 -0.38
N GLY A 101 -26.31 12.15 -1.21
CA GLY A 101 -26.85 11.98 -2.56
C GLY A 101 -25.86 11.27 -3.48
N GLY A 102 -26.21 10.05 -3.93
CA GLY A 102 -25.36 9.20 -4.77
C GLY A 102 -24.56 8.13 -4.00
N THR A 103 -24.94 7.83 -2.75
CA THR A 103 -24.44 6.65 -2.02
C THR A 103 -25.29 5.41 -2.32
N HIS A 104 -24.64 4.26 -2.53
CA HIS A 104 -25.29 3.01 -2.96
C HIS A 104 -25.07 1.86 -1.98
N ASP A 105 -26.04 0.93 -1.94
CA ASP A 105 -25.89 -0.31 -1.18
C ASP A 105 -25.31 -1.41 -2.07
N LEU A 106 -24.58 -2.37 -1.50
CA LEU A 106 -24.13 -3.54 -2.24
C LEU A 106 -25.31 -4.26 -2.93
N ALA A 107 -26.46 -4.38 -2.25
CA ALA A 107 -27.63 -5.08 -2.75
C ALA A 107 -28.30 -4.43 -3.98
N GLU A 108 -27.99 -3.17 -4.29
CA GLU A 108 -28.46 -2.49 -5.52
C GLU A 108 -27.65 -2.89 -6.76
N ILE A 109 -26.46 -3.46 -6.55
CA ILE A 109 -25.46 -3.72 -7.59
C ILE A 109 -25.18 -5.23 -7.72
N ILE A 110 -25.02 -5.93 -6.60
CA ILE A 110 -24.92 -7.39 -6.48
C ILE A 110 -26.14 -7.86 -5.66
N PRO A 111 -27.21 -8.38 -6.31
CA PRO A 111 -28.44 -8.75 -5.62
C PRO A 111 -28.25 -9.86 -4.57
N ALA A 112 -29.13 -9.90 -3.56
CA ALA A 112 -29.11 -10.93 -2.53
C ALA A 112 -29.16 -12.35 -3.14
N GLY A 113 -28.20 -13.21 -2.75
CA GLY A 113 -28.00 -14.54 -3.33
C GLY A 113 -26.99 -14.60 -4.48
N ALA A 114 -26.61 -13.47 -5.07
CA ALA A 114 -25.60 -13.39 -6.12
C ALA A 114 -24.14 -13.33 -5.59
N GLU A 115 -23.95 -13.06 -4.29
CA GLU A 115 -22.64 -12.91 -3.62
C GLU A 115 -21.64 -14.04 -3.98
N ALA A 116 -22.07 -15.31 -3.98
CA ALA A 116 -21.21 -16.45 -4.31
C ALA A 116 -20.66 -16.39 -5.76
N THR A 117 -21.45 -15.88 -6.71
CA THR A 117 -21.01 -15.72 -8.10
C THR A 117 -20.08 -14.53 -8.25
N ALA A 118 -20.30 -13.46 -7.47
CA ALA A 118 -19.36 -12.32 -7.40
C ALA A 118 -17.99 -12.74 -6.82
N ILE A 119 -17.97 -13.60 -5.79
CA ILE A 119 -16.74 -14.18 -5.23
C ILE A 119 -16.02 -15.07 -6.26
N GLN A 120 -16.76 -15.90 -7.01
CA GLN A 120 -16.20 -16.71 -8.10
C GLN A 120 -15.59 -15.84 -9.21
N LEU A 121 -16.30 -14.78 -9.63
CA LEU A 121 -15.81 -13.80 -10.60
C LEU A 121 -14.57 -13.06 -10.08
N GLY A 122 -14.53 -12.72 -8.79
CA GLY A 122 -13.38 -12.08 -8.14
C GLY A 122 -12.14 -12.96 -8.13
N LYS A 123 -12.26 -14.22 -7.69
CA LYS A 123 -11.15 -15.19 -7.73
C LYS A 123 -10.71 -15.45 -9.18
N ALA A 124 -11.64 -15.51 -10.13
CA ALA A 124 -11.31 -15.63 -11.55
C ALA A 124 -10.58 -14.39 -12.12
N PHE A 125 -10.93 -13.17 -11.73
CA PHE A 125 -10.21 -11.96 -12.16
C PHE A 125 -8.81 -11.85 -11.52
N PHE A 126 -8.72 -12.06 -10.20
CA PHE A 126 -7.48 -11.90 -9.43
C PHE A 126 -6.37 -12.86 -9.91
N TRP A 127 -6.73 -14.09 -10.27
CA TRP A 127 -5.80 -15.15 -10.68
C TRP A 127 -5.58 -15.25 -12.20
N ASP A 128 -6.28 -14.48 -13.06
CA ASP A 128 -6.14 -14.66 -14.51
C ASP A 128 -4.98 -13.88 -15.16
N MET A 129 -3.91 -14.59 -15.54
CA MET A 129 -2.76 -14.09 -16.32
C MET A 129 -3.16 -13.51 -17.68
N GLN A 130 -4.35 -13.82 -18.21
CA GLN A 130 -4.89 -13.20 -19.43
C GLN A 130 -5.27 -11.72 -19.25
N THR A 131 -5.41 -11.24 -18.01
CA THR A 131 -5.82 -9.87 -17.69
C THR A 131 -4.77 -8.85 -18.13
N GLY A 132 -3.49 -9.06 -17.80
CA GLY A 132 -2.38 -8.21 -18.17
C GLY A 132 -2.12 -8.14 -19.68
N SER A 133 -1.53 -7.03 -20.15
CA SER A 133 -1.36 -6.77 -21.59
C SER A 133 -0.41 -7.76 -22.29
N ASP A 134 0.52 -8.38 -21.57
CA ASP A 134 1.46 -9.36 -22.10
C ASP A 134 0.97 -10.82 -22.03
N GLY A 135 -0.17 -11.07 -21.38
CA GLY A 135 -0.74 -12.39 -21.13
C GLY A 135 -0.03 -13.21 -20.05
N LEU A 136 0.79 -12.60 -19.19
CA LEU A 136 1.57 -13.29 -18.15
C LEU A 136 1.45 -12.65 -16.76
N VAL A 137 0.74 -11.52 -16.62
CA VAL A 137 0.59 -10.79 -15.34
C VAL A 137 -0.89 -10.80 -14.92
N ALA A 138 -1.12 -11.08 -13.64
CA ALA A 138 -2.39 -10.97 -12.91
C ALA A 138 -2.13 -10.33 -11.54
N CYS A 139 -3.17 -9.94 -10.80
CA CYS A 139 -3.02 -9.51 -9.39
C CYS A 139 -2.24 -10.56 -8.59
N ALA A 140 -2.63 -11.83 -8.71
CA ALA A 140 -1.94 -12.95 -8.08
C ALA A 140 -0.44 -13.04 -8.41
N THR A 141 0.03 -12.58 -9.58
CA THR A 141 1.47 -12.66 -9.90
C THR A 141 2.36 -11.74 -9.07
N CYS A 142 1.77 -10.83 -8.28
CA CYS A 142 2.43 -10.01 -7.26
C CYS A 142 2.00 -10.39 -5.82
N HIS A 143 1.04 -11.30 -5.66
CA HIS A 143 0.39 -11.59 -4.37
C HIS A 143 0.30 -13.10 -4.05
N PHE A 144 0.98 -13.97 -4.81
CA PHE A 144 0.89 -15.43 -4.68
C PHE A 144 1.52 -16.01 -3.39
N HIS A 145 2.31 -15.22 -2.65
CA HIS A 145 3.11 -15.72 -1.53
C HIS A 145 2.58 -15.14 -0.21
N ALA A 146 1.66 -15.83 0.47
CA ALA A 146 0.95 -15.30 1.65
C ALA A 146 0.35 -13.89 1.41
N GLY A 147 -0.12 -13.62 0.19
CA GLY A 147 -0.64 -12.34 -0.25
C GLY A 147 0.39 -11.32 -0.72
N THR A 148 1.70 -11.62 -0.72
CA THR A 148 2.79 -10.73 -1.21
C THR A 148 3.61 -11.37 -2.34
N ASP A 149 4.74 -10.76 -2.72
CA ASP A 149 5.68 -11.20 -3.73
C ASP A 149 6.99 -11.73 -3.11
N GLY A 150 7.10 -13.05 -2.96
CA GLY A 150 8.33 -13.71 -2.47
C GLY A 150 9.50 -13.78 -3.47
N ARG A 151 9.41 -13.13 -4.64
CA ARG A 151 10.47 -13.23 -5.68
C ARG A 151 11.74 -12.48 -5.30
N THR A 152 12.88 -13.09 -5.62
CA THR A 152 14.21 -12.51 -5.34
C THR A 152 14.92 -11.96 -6.58
N ARG A 153 14.51 -12.31 -7.81
CA ARG A 153 15.19 -11.89 -9.05
C ARG A 153 14.39 -10.85 -9.82
N ASN A 154 15.07 -9.77 -10.23
CA ASN A 154 14.47 -8.63 -10.94
C ASN A 154 13.35 -7.96 -10.13
N THR A 155 13.47 -7.93 -8.81
CA THR A 155 12.51 -7.32 -7.88
C THR A 155 13.03 -6.02 -7.26
N VAL A 156 14.09 -5.40 -7.81
CA VAL A 156 14.58 -4.08 -7.36
C VAL A 156 14.16 -2.98 -8.34
N SER A 157 13.72 -1.85 -7.80
CA SER A 157 13.42 -0.58 -8.48
C SER A 157 14.42 0.50 -8.05
N PRO A 158 14.93 1.34 -8.98
CA PRO A 158 16.10 2.20 -8.80
C PRO A 158 15.83 3.51 -8.03
N GLY A 159 15.30 3.38 -6.82
CA GLY A 159 15.12 4.46 -5.84
C GLY A 159 14.51 5.77 -6.33
N ALA A 160 14.94 6.86 -5.69
CA ALA A 160 14.65 8.24 -6.02
C ALA A 160 15.78 8.87 -6.89
N ASP A 161 17.04 8.44 -6.72
CA ASP A 161 18.18 8.94 -7.52
C ASP A 161 18.19 8.40 -8.97
N GLY A 162 17.60 7.22 -9.21
CA GLY A 162 17.48 6.58 -10.52
C GLY A 162 18.58 5.58 -10.90
N ALA A 163 19.50 5.25 -9.99
CA ALA A 163 20.54 4.23 -10.10
C ALA A 163 20.12 2.90 -9.42
N PHE A 164 20.91 1.84 -9.65
CA PHE A 164 20.71 0.54 -9.01
C PHE A 164 21.97 0.21 -8.20
N ASP A 165 21.89 0.22 -6.88
CA ASP A 165 23.02 -0.05 -5.98
C ASP A 165 23.06 -1.51 -5.54
N VAL A 166 21.91 -2.01 -5.07
CA VAL A 166 21.74 -3.34 -4.47
C VAL A 166 21.90 -4.41 -5.54
N THR A 167 21.16 -4.31 -6.64
CA THR A 167 21.31 -5.24 -7.75
C THR A 167 20.79 -4.66 -9.07
N ARG A 168 21.59 -4.81 -10.12
CA ARG A 168 21.20 -4.43 -11.49
C ARG A 168 19.92 -5.15 -11.96
N PRO A 169 19.21 -4.63 -12.97
CA PRO A 169 18.12 -5.35 -13.64
C PRO A 169 18.50 -6.79 -14.03
N ASN A 170 17.56 -7.72 -13.79
CA ASN A 170 17.70 -9.18 -13.84
C ASN A 170 18.66 -9.85 -12.82
N GLY A 171 19.27 -9.07 -11.92
CA GLY A 171 20.00 -9.58 -10.77
C GLY A 171 19.06 -10.12 -9.68
N PRO A 172 19.54 -11.02 -8.79
CA PRO A 172 18.85 -11.39 -7.57
C PRO A 172 19.33 -10.59 -6.36
N VAL A 173 18.45 -10.39 -5.39
CA VAL A 173 18.78 -10.02 -4.01
C VAL A 173 19.06 -11.27 -3.15
N ARG A 174 19.78 -11.10 -2.04
CA ARG A 174 20.22 -12.13 -1.07
C ARG A 174 20.33 -11.50 0.32
N LEU A 175 20.41 -12.32 1.37
CA LEU A 175 20.54 -11.84 2.76
C LEU A 175 21.72 -10.88 3.01
N VAL A 176 22.85 -11.08 2.33
CA VAL A 176 24.03 -10.19 2.43
C VAL A 176 23.79 -8.78 1.85
N ASP A 177 22.73 -8.63 1.05
CA ASP A 177 22.33 -7.37 0.43
C ASP A 177 21.39 -6.56 1.39
N PHE A 178 21.15 -7.03 2.62
CA PHE A 178 20.31 -6.41 3.65
C PHE A 178 21.06 -6.19 4.98
N PRO A 179 20.60 -5.27 5.86
CA PRO A 179 19.61 -4.22 5.58
C PRO A 179 20.13 -3.19 4.59
N PHE A 180 19.23 -2.56 3.81
CA PHE A 180 19.62 -1.60 2.75
C PHE A 180 20.39 -0.39 3.30
N ARG A 181 20.06 0.03 4.53
CA ARG A 181 20.92 0.87 5.35
C ARG A 181 21.62 0.01 6.39
N LYS A 182 22.92 -0.23 6.22
CA LYS A 182 23.72 -1.01 7.17
C LYS A 182 24.57 -0.09 8.04
N LEU A 183 24.51 -0.34 9.34
CA LEU A 183 25.24 0.40 10.37
C LEU A 183 26.39 -0.45 10.94
N SER A 184 27.35 0.20 11.60
CA SER A 184 28.43 -0.50 12.32
C SER A 184 28.05 -0.97 13.73
N ASP A 185 26.93 -0.47 14.23
CA ASP A 185 26.21 -0.91 15.43
C ASP A 185 24.72 -0.89 15.06
N GLU A 186 24.04 -2.03 15.17
CA GLU A 186 22.70 -2.23 14.57
C GLU A 186 21.56 -1.76 15.50
N GLU A 187 21.86 -1.47 16.77
CA GLU A 187 20.93 -0.95 17.79
C GLU A 187 21.07 0.57 18.05
N THR A 188 22.12 1.20 17.53
CA THR A 188 22.43 2.62 17.73
C THR A 188 22.52 3.34 16.39
N ARG A 189 21.76 4.42 16.19
CA ARG A 189 21.88 5.25 14.99
C ARG A 189 23.09 6.21 15.06
N PRO A 190 23.74 6.57 13.93
CA PRO A 190 24.96 7.39 13.96
C PRO A 190 24.82 8.80 14.58
N THR A 191 23.60 9.30 14.67
CA THR A 191 23.24 10.64 15.21
C THR A 191 22.77 10.61 16.66
N ASP A 192 22.78 9.43 17.31
CA ASP A 192 22.30 9.24 18.67
C ASP A 192 23.05 10.16 19.69
N PRO A 193 22.34 11.10 20.35
CA PRO A 193 22.97 12.05 21.27
C PRO A 193 23.42 11.42 22.60
N ALA A 194 22.94 10.22 22.95
CA ALA A 194 23.42 9.46 24.11
C ALA A 194 24.66 8.62 23.78
N PHE A 195 24.84 8.23 22.52
CA PHE A 195 25.93 7.36 22.05
C PHE A 195 26.72 7.95 20.85
N PRO A 196 27.21 9.20 20.96
CA PRO A 196 27.81 9.92 19.83
C PRO A 196 29.08 9.23 19.30
N GLY A 197 29.05 8.81 18.04
CA GLY A 197 30.18 8.16 17.37
C GLY A 197 30.34 6.67 17.68
N VAL A 198 29.36 6.02 18.33
CA VAL A 198 29.33 4.55 18.49
C VAL A 198 29.01 3.86 17.16
N SER A 199 28.08 4.42 16.38
CA SER A 199 27.64 3.86 15.11
C SER A 199 28.01 4.74 13.91
N THR A 200 28.23 4.10 12.76
CA THR A 200 28.55 4.72 11.47
C THR A 200 27.80 4.01 10.35
N VAL A 201 27.49 4.71 9.26
CA VAL A 201 26.88 4.10 8.06
C VAL A 201 27.96 3.33 7.29
N LEU A 202 27.77 2.02 7.12
CA LEU A 202 28.63 1.15 6.33
C LEU A 202 28.18 1.09 4.86
N SER A 203 26.87 1.07 4.62
CA SER A 203 26.23 1.20 3.32
C SER A 203 24.83 1.80 3.48
N ASP A 204 24.35 2.46 2.43
CA ASP A 204 23.01 3.04 2.35
C ASP A 204 22.54 2.93 0.90
N SER A 205 21.25 2.68 0.68
CA SER A 205 20.63 2.76 -0.64
C SER A 205 19.15 3.10 -0.54
N ASP A 206 18.67 3.86 -1.51
CA ASP A 206 17.26 4.19 -1.73
C ASP A 206 16.57 3.20 -2.69
N ASP A 207 17.28 2.16 -3.19
CA ASP A 207 16.70 1.03 -3.93
C ASP A 207 15.46 0.47 -3.19
N VAL A 208 14.49 -0.03 -3.96
CA VAL A 208 13.23 -0.57 -3.42
C VAL A 208 13.01 -2.00 -3.90
N VAL A 209 12.75 -2.94 -2.98
CA VAL A 209 12.21 -4.25 -3.35
C VAL A 209 10.72 -4.14 -3.62
N GLY A 210 10.31 -4.42 -4.85
CA GLY A 210 8.94 -4.40 -5.34
C GLY A 210 8.66 -5.52 -6.35
N ALA A 211 7.42 -5.58 -6.85
CA ALA A 211 6.96 -6.67 -7.69
C ALA A 211 7.23 -6.47 -9.19
N GLN A 212 7.41 -7.57 -9.91
CA GLN A 212 7.60 -7.58 -11.37
C GLN A 212 6.26 -7.54 -12.12
N GLY A 213 6.01 -6.39 -12.74
CA GLY A 213 4.92 -6.22 -13.70
C GLY A 213 5.33 -6.47 -15.15
N VAL A 214 4.85 -5.64 -16.07
CA VAL A 214 5.06 -5.79 -17.52
C VAL A 214 6.34 -5.11 -18.04
N PRO A 215 6.87 -5.53 -19.20
CA PRO A 215 7.93 -4.81 -19.90
C PRO A 215 7.41 -3.52 -20.57
N LEU A 216 8.15 -2.41 -20.42
CA LEU A 216 7.78 -1.09 -20.94
C LEU A 216 7.39 -1.10 -22.44
N ARG A 217 6.13 -0.75 -22.72
CA ARG A 217 5.52 -0.68 -24.07
C ARG A 217 4.39 0.35 -24.09
N GLY A 218 3.99 0.75 -25.31
CA GLY A 218 2.70 1.44 -25.51
C GLY A 218 1.61 0.42 -25.82
N PHE A 219 0.42 0.59 -25.26
CA PHE A 219 -0.77 -0.11 -25.73
C PHE A 219 -1.18 0.45 -27.12
N ARG A 220 -1.90 -0.34 -27.91
CA ARG A 220 -2.44 0.09 -29.21
C ARG A 220 -3.85 -0.42 -29.49
N ALA A 221 -4.14 -1.68 -29.17
CA ALA A 221 -5.48 -2.28 -29.28
C ALA A 221 -5.53 -3.61 -28.51
N VAL A 222 -6.74 -4.06 -28.18
CA VAL A 222 -6.98 -5.48 -27.82
C VAL A 222 -7.20 -6.28 -29.11
N ASN A 223 -6.78 -7.55 -29.11
CA ASN A 223 -7.14 -8.52 -30.14
C ASN A 223 -8.10 -9.54 -29.49
N PRO A 224 -9.42 -9.47 -29.74
CA PRO A 224 -10.40 -10.40 -29.15
C PRO A 224 -10.07 -11.87 -29.44
N GLY A 225 -10.37 -12.73 -28.47
CA GLY A 225 -10.02 -14.16 -28.54
C GLY A 225 -8.52 -14.46 -28.34
N THR A 226 -7.72 -13.50 -27.84
CA THR A 226 -6.30 -13.71 -27.52
C THR A 226 -5.94 -13.22 -26.12
N ASP A 227 -4.98 -13.88 -25.49
CA ASP A 227 -4.45 -13.56 -24.16
C ASP A 227 -3.59 -12.29 -24.13
N ARG A 228 -3.33 -11.67 -25.28
CA ARG A 228 -2.28 -10.65 -25.43
C ARG A 228 -2.72 -9.46 -26.28
N ASP A 229 -2.40 -8.27 -25.80
CA ASP A 229 -2.75 -7.01 -26.44
C ASP A 229 -1.84 -6.75 -27.66
N ALA A 230 -2.31 -5.93 -28.59
CA ALA A 230 -1.47 -5.28 -29.58
C ALA A 230 -0.84 -4.03 -28.97
N GLY A 231 0.48 -3.87 -29.15
CA GLY A 231 1.21 -2.75 -28.56
C GLY A 231 2.62 -2.60 -29.11
N ASP A 232 3.08 -1.36 -29.04
CA ASP A 232 4.26 -0.88 -29.74
C ASP A 232 5.50 -0.83 -28.85
N ARG A 233 6.66 -0.96 -29.52
CA ARG A 233 7.98 -1.08 -28.90
C ARG A 233 8.42 0.27 -28.32
N ARG A 234 8.51 0.37 -27.00
CA ARG A 234 9.20 1.47 -26.32
C ARG A 234 10.59 1.00 -25.87
N LYS A 235 11.61 1.84 -26.02
CA LYS A 235 12.96 1.57 -25.53
C LYS A 235 13.01 1.92 -24.05
N ASP A 236 13.31 0.95 -23.19
CA ASP A 236 13.61 1.22 -21.78
C ASP A 236 15.07 1.73 -21.63
N THR A 237 15.32 2.45 -20.54
CA THR A 237 16.65 2.91 -20.13
C THR A 237 16.98 2.58 -18.67
N ARG A 238 15.97 2.29 -17.83
CA ARG A 238 16.12 1.84 -16.44
C ARG A 238 16.15 0.31 -16.42
N PHE A 239 15.03 -0.33 -16.76
CA PHE A 239 14.87 -1.78 -16.71
C PHE A 239 15.42 -2.45 -17.99
N THR A 240 16.75 -2.41 -18.15
CA THR A 240 17.44 -3.06 -19.27
C THR A 240 18.51 -4.06 -18.85
N HIS A 241 18.58 -5.18 -19.57
CA HIS A 241 19.60 -6.21 -19.42
C HIS A 241 20.06 -6.70 -20.79
N LEU A 242 21.38 -6.88 -21.00
CA LEU A 242 21.97 -7.27 -22.30
C LEU A 242 21.50 -6.41 -23.50
N ARG A 243 21.29 -5.10 -23.29
CA ARG A 243 20.76 -4.12 -24.27
C ARG A 243 19.34 -4.42 -24.77
N ARG A 244 18.49 -5.00 -23.92
CA ARG A 244 17.06 -5.25 -24.14
C ARG A 244 16.27 -4.85 -22.90
N ASN A 245 14.99 -4.56 -23.05
CA ASN A 245 14.08 -4.36 -21.92
C ASN A 245 13.97 -5.67 -21.13
N VAL A 246 13.82 -5.57 -19.82
CA VAL A 246 13.27 -6.63 -18.95
C VAL A 246 11.87 -6.19 -18.46
N ARG A 247 11.35 -6.81 -17.41
CA ARG A 247 10.14 -6.35 -16.72
C ARG A 247 10.47 -5.16 -15.84
N GLN A 248 9.53 -4.22 -15.78
CA GLN A 248 9.57 -3.12 -14.82
C GLN A 248 9.24 -3.65 -13.42
N VAL A 249 9.61 -2.86 -12.40
CA VAL A 249 9.41 -3.18 -10.99
C VAL A 249 8.66 -2.03 -10.32
N THR A 250 7.78 -2.33 -9.37
CA THR A 250 7.07 -1.30 -8.60
C THR A 250 8.01 -0.52 -7.69
N GLY A 251 7.82 0.81 -7.61
CA GLY A 251 8.59 1.69 -6.72
C GLY A 251 8.22 1.60 -5.24
N ARG A 252 7.48 0.56 -4.83
CA ARG A 252 7.18 0.18 -3.44
C ARG A 252 7.08 -1.33 -3.32
N ASN A 253 7.35 -1.82 -2.10
CA ASN A 253 7.06 -3.18 -1.65
C ASN A 253 5.56 -3.51 -1.73
N THR A 254 5.25 -4.78 -1.91
CA THR A 254 3.88 -5.27 -2.12
C THR A 254 3.27 -5.77 -0.81
N PRO A 255 2.33 -5.03 -0.19
CA PRO A 255 1.68 -5.47 1.05
C PRO A 255 0.80 -6.70 0.82
N SER A 256 0.53 -7.46 1.88
CA SER A 256 -0.40 -8.59 1.80
C SER A 256 -1.85 -8.14 1.56
N VAL A 257 -2.58 -8.89 0.73
CA VAL A 257 -4.04 -8.77 0.54
C VAL A 257 -4.83 -9.46 1.67
N ILE A 258 -4.19 -10.32 2.46
CA ILE A 258 -4.84 -11.04 3.55
C ILE A 258 -5.22 -10.05 4.66
N ASN A 259 -6.46 -10.13 5.16
CA ASN A 259 -7.09 -9.15 6.05
C ASN A 259 -7.22 -7.71 5.48
N ALA A 260 -6.93 -7.45 4.19
CA ALA A 260 -6.95 -6.09 3.64
C ALA A 260 -8.36 -5.46 3.57
N VAL A 261 -9.41 -6.26 3.73
CA VAL A 261 -10.83 -5.84 3.87
C VAL A 261 -11.06 -4.92 5.07
N PHE A 262 -10.30 -5.07 6.15
CA PHE A 262 -10.45 -4.22 7.33
C PHE A 262 -9.80 -2.84 7.18
N ASN A 263 -9.00 -2.58 6.14
CA ASN A 263 -8.33 -1.29 5.93
C ASN A 263 -9.32 -0.19 5.54
N PHE A 264 -9.32 0.93 6.26
CA PHE A 264 -10.18 2.08 5.91
C PHE A 264 -9.88 2.66 4.53
N ALA A 265 -8.59 2.77 4.19
CA ALA A 265 -8.08 3.10 2.87
C ALA A 265 -6.95 2.13 2.50
N ASN A 266 -6.82 1.78 1.22
CA ASN A 266 -5.85 0.79 0.74
C ASN A 266 -4.70 1.43 -0.07
N PHE A 267 -3.68 0.61 -0.38
CA PHE A 267 -2.30 1.01 -0.63
C PHE A 267 -1.59 1.65 0.59
N LEU A 268 -0.25 1.72 0.53
CA LEU A 268 0.61 2.21 1.62
C LEU A 268 0.47 3.73 1.88
N ASP A 269 -0.03 4.49 0.91
CA ASP A 269 -0.34 5.93 0.98
C ASP A 269 -1.85 6.21 1.20
N GLY A 270 -2.67 5.16 1.28
CA GLY A 270 -4.13 5.28 1.44
C GLY A 270 -4.82 5.94 0.24
N ARG A 271 -4.23 5.88 -0.97
CA ARG A 271 -4.83 6.49 -2.18
C ARG A 271 -6.05 5.74 -2.72
N ALA A 272 -6.22 4.45 -2.36
CA ALA A 272 -7.45 3.73 -2.65
C ALA A 272 -8.49 4.12 -1.59
N ASN A 273 -9.40 4.99 -2.00
CA ASN A 273 -10.36 5.67 -1.15
C ASN A 273 -11.36 4.68 -0.55
N HIS A 274 -11.73 4.89 0.71
CA HIS A 274 -12.82 4.21 1.41
C HIS A 274 -14.11 4.12 0.58
N PHE A 275 -14.37 5.18 -0.20
CA PHE A 275 -15.48 5.28 -1.11
C PHE A 275 -15.11 4.84 -2.52
N PHE A 276 -15.68 3.74 -3.00
CA PHE A 276 -15.51 3.31 -4.40
C PHE A 276 -16.47 4.06 -5.33
N ASN A 277 -15.95 4.60 -6.43
CA ASN A 277 -16.72 5.39 -7.41
C ASN A 277 -17.13 4.63 -8.68
N GLY A 278 -16.87 3.31 -8.74
CA GLY A 278 -17.19 2.47 -9.91
C GLY A 278 -16.17 2.53 -11.06
N VAL A 279 -15.16 3.40 -11.00
CA VAL A 279 -14.27 3.74 -12.14
C VAL A 279 -12.78 3.66 -11.78
N ASP A 280 -12.36 4.25 -10.66
CA ASP A 280 -10.95 4.47 -10.31
C ASP A 280 -10.71 4.49 -8.78
N PRO A 281 -9.44 4.47 -8.31
CA PRO A 281 -9.13 4.36 -6.88
C PRO A 281 -9.50 5.56 -6.01
N PHE A 282 -9.71 6.75 -6.58
CA PHE A 282 -9.70 8.00 -5.82
C PHE A 282 -11.06 8.39 -5.25
N GLY A 283 -12.11 7.64 -5.59
CA GLY A 283 -13.45 7.83 -5.03
C GLY A 283 -14.04 9.19 -5.42
N PRO A 284 -14.63 9.95 -4.48
CA PRO A 284 -15.18 11.27 -4.74
C PRO A 284 -14.17 12.34 -5.19
N GLN A 285 -12.86 12.11 -5.05
CA GLN A 285 -11.84 13.02 -5.59
C GLN A 285 -11.83 13.04 -7.13
N ASN A 286 -12.40 12.03 -7.79
CA ASN A 286 -12.79 12.13 -9.19
C ASN A 286 -14.25 12.61 -9.28
N PRO A 287 -14.53 13.88 -9.62
CA PRO A 287 -15.89 14.37 -9.78
C PRO A 287 -16.59 13.84 -11.04
N ASP A 288 -15.84 13.29 -12.00
CA ASP A 288 -16.33 12.85 -13.32
C ASP A 288 -16.50 11.32 -13.43
N ALA A 289 -16.16 10.55 -12.39
CA ALA A 289 -16.41 9.11 -12.32
C ALA A 289 -17.91 8.78 -12.42
N ARG A 290 -18.31 8.09 -13.48
CA ARG A 290 -19.69 7.65 -13.74
C ARG A 290 -19.72 6.22 -14.26
N VAL A 291 -20.78 5.49 -13.91
CA VAL A 291 -21.15 4.22 -14.54
C VAL A 291 -22.41 4.44 -15.38
N TRP A 292 -22.64 3.58 -16.37
CA TRP A 292 -23.78 3.67 -17.29
C TRP A 292 -24.91 2.76 -16.84
N VAL A 293 -26.08 3.33 -16.55
CA VAL A 293 -27.28 2.59 -16.15
C VAL A 293 -28.36 2.67 -17.22
N ASP A 294 -29.25 1.68 -17.24
CA ASP A 294 -30.54 1.77 -17.94
C ASP A 294 -31.65 1.21 -17.04
N ASP A 295 -32.50 2.11 -16.53
CA ASP A 295 -33.69 1.80 -15.73
C ASP A 295 -34.97 1.74 -16.58
N GLY A 296 -34.82 1.48 -17.90
CA GLY A 296 -35.91 1.41 -18.87
C GLY A 296 -36.16 2.70 -19.66
N ALA A 297 -35.22 3.66 -19.59
CA ALA A 297 -35.28 4.96 -20.26
C ALA A 297 -34.18 5.15 -21.32
N GLY A 298 -33.28 4.18 -21.48
CA GLY A 298 -32.05 4.32 -22.24
C GLY A 298 -30.83 4.63 -21.35
N LEU A 299 -29.65 4.58 -21.94
CA LEU A 299 -28.38 4.72 -21.20
C LEU A 299 -28.19 6.11 -20.60
N ALA A 300 -27.99 6.17 -19.28
CA ALA A 300 -27.71 7.38 -18.52
C ALA A 300 -26.45 7.23 -17.63
N PRO A 301 -25.67 8.29 -17.40
CA PRO A 301 -24.51 8.25 -16.52
C PRO A 301 -24.92 8.50 -15.05
N GLU A 302 -24.63 7.55 -14.17
CA GLU A 302 -24.90 7.62 -12.72
C GLU A 302 -23.59 7.74 -11.93
N ARG A 303 -23.59 8.50 -10.82
CA ARG A 303 -22.45 8.63 -9.91
C ARG A 303 -22.58 7.59 -8.80
N MET A 304 -21.70 6.59 -8.79
CA MET A 304 -21.58 5.65 -7.67
C MET A 304 -20.74 6.25 -6.54
N LEU A 305 -21.12 5.97 -5.29
CA LEU A 305 -20.26 5.97 -4.12
C LEU A 305 -20.70 4.82 -3.20
N LEU A 306 -19.81 3.89 -2.88
CA LEU A 306 -20.04 2.83 -1.88
C LEU A 306 -19.03 2.99 -0.74
N SER A 307 -19.49 3.05 0.52
CA SER A 307 -18.59 3.01 1.69
C SER A 307 -17.99 1.62 1.91
N ASN A 308 -17.05 1.47 2.85
CA ASN A 308 -16.35 0.21 3.14
C ASN A 308 -15.77 -0.48 1.87
N SER A 309 -15.39 0.29 0.85
CA SER A 309 -15.05 -0.22 -0.49
C SER A 309 -13.64 0.15 -0.94
N SER A 310 -12.73 0.31 0.03
CA SER A 310 -11.30 0.57 -0.23
C SER A 310 -10.63 -0.55 -1.04
N LEU A 311 -11.12 -1.79 -0.96
CA LEU A 311 -10.68 -2.90 -1.81
C LEU A 311 -11.10 -2.72 -3.26
N ALA A 312 -12.37 -2.40 -3.56
CA ALA A 312 -12.79 -2.16 -4.94
C ALA A 312 -12.06 -0.96 -5.57
N SER A 313 -11.81 0.09 -4.77
CA SER A 313 -10.93 1.22 -5.13
C SER A 313 -9.49 0.77 -5.40
N GLN A 314 -8.92 -0.15 -4.61
CA GLN A 314 -7.58 -0.70 -4.85
C GLN A 314 -7.53 -1.49 -6.15
N ALA A 315 -8.52 -2.39 -6.34
CA ALA A 315 -8.53 -3.40 -7.37
C ALA A 315 -8.56 -2.80 -8.78
N VAL A 316 -9.14 -1.61 -8.96
CA VAL A 316 -9.15 -0.90 -10.25
C VAL A 316 -7.84 -0.18 -10.59
N GLY A 317 -6.87 -0.08 -9.68
CA GLY A 317 -5.58 0.57 -9.92
C GLY A 317 -4.61 -0.26 -10.80
N PRO A 318 -4.12 -1.43 -10.31
CA PRO A 318 -3.12 -2.24 -11.00
C PRO A 318 -3.45 -2.63 -12.45
N PRO A 319 -4.71 -2.90 -12.85
CA PRO A 319 -5.05 -3.30 -14.22
C PRO A 319 -4.74 -2.26 -15.29
N LEU A 320 -4.64 -0.96 -14.95
CA LEU A 320 -4.30 0.11 -15.90
C LEU A 320 -2.88 0.68 -15.69
N SER A 321 -2.21 0.32 -14.59
CA SER A 321 -0.83 0.70 -14.30
C SER A 321 0.13 0.21 -15.39
N ASP A 322 0.96 1.12 -15.91
CA ASP A 322 1.89 0.85 -17.01
C ASP A 322 3.22 0.21 -16.56
N VAL A 323 3.41 0.11 -15.24
CA VAL A 323 4.45 -0.69 -14.59
C VAL A 323 3.92 -2.10 -14.27
N GLU A 324 2.73 -2.21 -13.68
CA GLU A 324 2.19 -3.47 -13.15
C GLU A 324 1.60 -4.37 -14.25
N MET A 325 0.33 -4.17 -14.65
CA MET A 325 -0.39 -5.16 -15.46
C MET A 325 -0.51 -4.79 -16.94
N SER A 326 -0.45 -3.52 -17.31
CA SER A 326 -0.85 -3.05 -18.64
C SER A 326 0.22 -2.28 -19.39
N TRP A 327 0.09 -2.17 -20.71
CA TRP A 327 0.91 -1.24 -21.48
C TRP A 327 0.29 0.16 -21.49
N ALA A 328 1.14 1.19 -21.51
CA ALA A 328 0.72 2.57 -21.33
C ALA A 328 -0.32 2.99 -22.38
N GLY A 329 -1.51 3.42 -21.92
CA GLY A 329 -2.62 3.92 -22.75
C GLY A 329 -3.87 3.04 -22.80
N ARG A 330 -3.86 1.84 -22.20
CA ARG A 330 -5.04 0.95 -22.10
C ARG A 330 -6.10 1.49 -21.13
N SER A 331 -7.36 1.14 -21.34
CA SER A 331 -8.51 1.49 -20.51
C SER A 331 -9.36 0.29 -20.06
N PHE A 332 -10.23 0.47 -19.07
CA PHE A 332 -11.12 -0.58 -18.56
C PHE A 332 -12.07 -1.17 -19.61
N PRO A 333 -12.70 -0.38 -20.50
CA PRO A 333 -13.56 -0.93 -21.54
C PRO A 333 -12.82 -1.85 -22.52
N GLU A 334 -11.53 -1.63 -22.74
CA GLU A 334 -10.69 -2.51 -23.54
C GLU A 334 -10.29 -3.78 -22.77
N LEU A 335 -10.00 -3.69 -21.46
CA LEU A 335 -9.86 -4.88 -20.60
C LEU A 335 -11.13 -5.73 -20.60
N GLY A 336 -12.31 -5.10 -20.54
CA GLY A 336 -13.61 -5.76 -20.67
C GLY A 336 -13.76 -6.45 -22.02
N ARG A 337 -13.54 -5.74 -23.13
CA ARG A 337 -13.53 -6.30 -24.49
C ARG A 337 -12.64 -7.54 -24.61
N LYS A 338 -11.46 -7.52 -23.97
CA LYS A 338 -10.55 -8.66 -23.93
C LYS A 338 -11.18 -9.84 -23.19
N LEU A 339 -11.50 -9.66 -21.91
CA LEU A 339 -11.92 -10.77 -21.04
C LEU A 339 -13.28 -11.35 -21.46
N LEU A 340 -14.23 -10.53 -21.90
CA LEU A 340 -15.52 -10.99 -22.44
C LEU A 340 -15.38 -11.82 -23.73
N SER A 341 -14.20 -11.84 -24.37
CA SER A 341 -13.88 -12.67 -25.54
C SER A 341 -13.03 -13.91 -25.21
N LEU A 342 -12.80 -14.21 -23.93
CA LEU A 342 -11.93 -15.28 -23.45
C LEU A 342 -12.64 -16.23 -22.47
N THR A 343 -12.20 -17.48 -22.43
CA THR A 343 -12.53 -18.41 -21.34
C THR A 343 -11.74 -18.00 -20.08
N PRO A 344 -12.38 -17.86 -18.91
CA PRO A 344 -11.70 -17.58 -17.65
C PRO A 344 -10.65 -18.63 -17.31
N LEU A 345 -9.48 -18.17 -16.87
CA LEU A 345 -8.37 -19.02 -16.39
C LEU A 345 -7.87 -20.04 -17.43
N ALA A 346 -8.05 -19.80 -18.73
CA ALA A 346 -7.73 -20.75 -19.80
C ALA A 346 -6.25 -21.19 -19.85
N LYS A 347 -5.35 -20.45 -19.20
CA LYS A 347 -3.90 -20.75 -19.13
C LYS A 347 -3.51 -21.50 -17.86
N GLN A 348 -4.43 -21.69 -16.92
CA GLN A 348 -4.24 -22.19 -15.56
C GLN A 348 -5.01 -23.50 -15.36
N LYS A 349 -4.43 -24.45 -14.63
CA LYS A 349 -5.23 -25.50 -13.97
C LYS A 349 -5.97 -24.87 -12.78
N VAL A 350 -7.19 -25.32 -12.51
CA VAL A 350 -7.92 -25.04 -11.27
C VAL A 350 -8.09 -26.36 -10.55
N HIS A 351 -7.84 -26.42 -9.23
CA HIS A 351 -8.00 -27.68 -8.50
C HIS A 351 -9.49 -28.06 -8.48
N PRO A 352 -9.88 -29.33 -8.73
CA PRO A 352 -11.29 -29.72 -8.74
C PRO A 352 -12.00 -29.44 -7.41
N ASP A 353 -11.24 -29.41 -6.30
CA ASP A 353 -11.70 -29.06 -4.95
C ASP A 353 -11.12 -27.71 -4.45
N ASP A 354 -10.87 -26.75 -5.36
CA ASP A 354 -10.75 -25.32 -5.01
C ASP A 354 -12.06 -24.86 -4.34
N SER A 355 -11.97 -24.13 -3.22
CA SER A 355 -13.10 -23.80 -2.34
C SER A 355 -14.18 -22.92 -2.98
N VAL A 356 -13.82 -22.18 -4.03
CA VAL A 356 -14.67 -21.21 -4.70
C VAL A 356 -14.93 -21.62 -6.15
N LEU A 357 -13.87 -21.95 -6.88
CA LEU A 357 -13.88 -22.22 -8.32
C LEU A 357 -13.98 -23.70 -8.67
N GLY A 358 -13.76 -24.62 -7.71
CA GLY A 358 -13.87 -26.07 -7.92
C GLY A 358 -15.16 -26.49 -8.65
N PRO A 359 -16.36 -26.02 -8.26
CA PRO A 359 -17.62 -26.32 -8.96
C PRO A 359 -17.65 -25.92 -10.45
N LEU A 360 -16.86 -24.93 -10.86
CA LEU A 360 -16.79 -24.42 -12.24
C LEU A 360 -15.56 -24.94 -13.00
N ALA A 361 -14.63 -25.62 -12.33
CA ALA A 361 -13.35 -26.02 -12.90
C ALA A 361 -13.53 -27.08 -13.99
N ASN A 362 -12.92 -26.88 -15.16
CA ASN A 362 -12.92 -27.88 -16.24
C ASN A 362 -12.31 -29.21 -15.77
N SER A 363 -11.37 -29.19 -14.82
CA SER A 363 -10.78 -30.38 -14.21
C SER A 363 -11.78 -31.23 -13.43
N ARG A 364 -12.72 -30.60 -12.71
CA ARG A 364 -13.81 -31.29 -12.00
C ARG A 364 -14.85 -31.85 -12.97
N LEU A 365 -15.21 -31.06 -13.97
CA LEU A 365 -16.34 -31.32 -14.87
C LEU A 365 -16.01 -32.31 -16.00
N THR A 366 -14.74 -32.40 -16.41
CA THR A 366 -14.25 -33.42 -17.37
C THR A 366 -13.67 -34.67 -16.70
N GLY A 367 -13.23 -34.56 -15.44
CA GLY A 367 -12.47 -35.58 -14.73
C GLY A 367 -10.97 -35.60 -15.06
N ASP A 368 -10.50 -34.76 -15.98
CA ASP A 368 -9.08 -34.60 -16.32
C ASP A 368 -8.42 -33.55 -15.42
N ARG A 369 -7.57 -33.97 -14.47
CA ARG A 369 -6.84 -33.05 -13.56
C ARG A 369 -5.91 -32.06 -14.28
N ASP A 370 -5.56 -32.29 -15.56
CA ASP A 370 -4.74 -31.37 -16.35
C ASP A 370 -5.57 -30.35 -17.15
N ALA A 371 -6.90 -30.49 -17.21
CA ALA A 371 -7.79 -29.57 -17.91
C ALA A 371 -7.78 -28.16 -17.28
N LYS A 372 -7.76 -27.14 -18.16
CA LYS A 372 -7.53 -25.74 -17.79
C LYS A 372 -8.79 -24.87 -17.90
N GLY A 373 -8.82 -23.78 -17.13
CA GLY A 373 -9.92 -22.83 -17.11
C GLY A 373 -11.22 -23.33 -16.50
N LEU A 374 -12.26 -22.51 -16.65
CA LEU A 374 -13.61 -22.77 -16.14
C LEU A 374 -14.57 -23.15 -17.28
N ALA A 375 -15.66 -23.84 -16.93
CA ALA A 375 -16.76 -24.19 -17.84
C ALA A 375 -17.83 -23.09 -17.95
N VAL A 376 -17.42 -21.81 -17.83
CA VAL A 376 -18.28 -20.62 -17.89
C VAL A 376 -17.57 -19.51 -18.67
N THR A 377 -18.29 -18.47 -19.05
CA THR A 377 -17.73 -17.21 -19.57
C THR A 377 -17.74 -16.12 -18.51
N TYR A 378 -16.87 -15.10 -18.68
CA TYR A 378 -16.94 -13.87 -17.87
C TYR A 378 -18.29 -13.14 -18.04
N ARG A 379 -18.95 -13.29 -19.19
CA ARG A 379 -20.30 -12.78 -19.44
C ARG A 379 -21.31 -13.40 -18.49
N GLU A 380 -21.44 -14.73 -18.49
CA GLU A 380 -22.42 -15.45 -17.64
C GLU A 380 -22.21 -15.16 -16.15
N LEU A 381 -20.95 -15.04 -15.71
CA LEU A 381 -20.62 -14.64 -14.34
C LEU A 381 -21.09 -13.21 -14.03
N ILE A 382 -20.88 -12.23 -14.91
CA ILE A 382 -21.34 -10.84 -14.71
C ILE A 382 -22.88 -10.77 -14.74
N GLU A 383 -23.51 -11.43 -15.72
CA GLU A 383 -24.98 -11.43 -15.90
C GLU A 383 -25.71 -12.13 -14.74
N THR A 384 -25.04 -13.05 -14.05
CA THR A 384 -25.55 -13.71 -12.83
C THR A 384 -25.20 -12.96 -11.54
N ALA A 385 -24.04 -12.29 -11.48
CA ALA A 385 -23.58 -11.60 -10.28
C ALA A 385 -24.17 -10.19 -10.09
N PHE A 386 -24.41 -9.45 -11.19
CA PHE A 386 -24.74 -8.02 -11.15
C PHE A 386 -26.15 -7.70 -11.66
N HIS A 387 -26.77 -6.67 -11.07
CA HIS A 387 -28.11 -6.24 -11.44
C HIS A 387 -28.20 -5.81 -12.92
N PRO A 388 -29.21 -6.25 -13.70
CA PRO A 388 -29.29 -6.03 -15.15
C PRO A 388 -29.15 -4.57 -15.61
N ARG A 389 -29.54 -3.60 -14.77
CA ARG A 389 -29.44 -2.16 -15.09
C ARG A 389 -28.03 -1.69 -15.46
N PHE A 390 -26.98 -2.44 -15.10
CA PHE A 390 -25.58 -2.12 -15.39
C PHE A 390 -25.02 -2.79 -16.66
N TRP A 391 -25.73 -3.70 -17.32
CA TRP A 391 -25.18 -4.45 -18.46
C TRP A 391 -26.17 -4.84 -19.57
N ALA A 392 -27.48 -4.78 -19.33
CA ALA A 392 -28.48 -5.40 -20.20
C ALA A 392 -28.92 -4.55 -21.42
N ASN A 393 -28.52 -3.28 -21.52
CA ASN A 393 -28.85 -2.49 -22.70
C ASN A 393 -28.01 -2.96 -23.91
N THR A 394 -28.73 -3.45 -24.92
CA THR A 394 -28.19 -3.86 -26.23
C THR A 394 -28.79 -3.08 -27.40
N SER A 395 -29.66 -2.11 -27.11
CA SER A 395 -30.31 -1.23 -28.07
C SER A 395 -29.52 0.06 -28.33
N GLN A 396 -28.56 0.38 -27.47
CA GLN A 396 -27.67 1.52 -27.54
C GLN A 396 -26.23 1.12 -27.17
N HIS A 397 -25.28 1.98 -27.48
CA HIS A 397 -23.87 1.81 -27.13
C HIS A 397 -23.21 3.13 -26.72
N LEU A 398 -22.03 3.03 -26.11
CA LEU A 398 -21.22 4.15 -25.66
C LEU A 398 -20.11 4.41 -26.67
N VAL A 399 -20.00 5.64 -27.16
CA VAL A 399 -18.91 6.09 -28.03
C VAL A 399 -17.94 6.94 -27.21
N ARG A 400 -16.66 6.59 -27.21
CA ARG A 400 -15.60 7.38 -26.58
C ARG A 400 -14.99 8.35 -27.59
N ASN A 401 -15.13 9.64 -27.32
CA ASN A 401 -14.65 10.69 -28.21
C ASN A 401 -13.12 10.91 -28.08
N PRO A 402 -12.45 11.51 -29.08
CA PRO A 402 -11.00 11.79 -29.04
C PRO A 402 -10.54 12.74 -27.93
N ASP A 403 -11.46 13.51 -27.32
CA ASP A 403 -11.21 14.36 -26.15
C ASP A 403 -11.36 13.59 -24.81
N GLY A 404 -11.70 12.30 -24.87
CA GLY A 404 -11.93 11.43 -23.72
C GLY A 404 -13.37 11.42 -23.20
N SER A 405 -14.24 12.30 -23.70
CA SER A 405 -15.67 12.34 -23.33
C SER A 405 -16.44 11.14 -23.88
N TRP A 406 -17.66 10.94 -23.37
CA TRP A 406 -18.56 9.88 -23.77
C TRP A 406 -19.83 10.42 -24.44
N ALA A 407 -20.32 9.71 -25.45
CA ALA A 407 -21.63 9.90 -26.05
C ALA A 407 -22.42 8.58 -26.06
N VAL A 408 -23.75 8.66 -26.02
CA VAL A 408 -24.66 7.53 -26.25
C VAL A 408 -25.12 7.56 -27.71
N ALA A 409 -25.15 6.40 -28.37
CA ALA A 409 -25.65 6.25 -29.72
C ALA A 409 -26.56 5.01 -29.84
N ASP A 410 -27.55 5.08 -30.73
CA ASP A 410 -28.51 3.99 -30.94
C ASP A 410 -27.92 2.86 -31.81
N GLY A 411 -28.40 1.63 -31.57
CA GLY A 411 -27.89 0.40 -32.16
C GLY A 411 -26.79 -0.26 -31.31
N PRO A 412 -26.42 -1.51 -31.62
CA PRO A 412 -25.32 -2.20 -30.97
C PRO A 412 -23.96 -1.60 -31.36
N ALA A 413 -22.97 -1.70 -30.48
CA ALA A 413 -21.59 -1.33 -30.78
C ALA A 413 -21.01 -2.22 -31.90
N ASP A 414 -20.29 -1.63 -32.85
CA ASP A 414 -19.43 -2.36 -33.79
C ASP A 414 -18.16 -2.86 -33.07
N PRO A 415 -17.92 -4.18 -32.92
CA PRO A 415 -16.71 -4.70 -32.30
C PRO A 415 -15.41 -4.37 -33.05
N ALA A 416 -15.50 -3.93 -34.31
CA ALA A 416 -14.38 -3.47 -35.11
C ALA A 416 -14.00 -1.99 -34.87
N ASP A 417 -14.89 -1.19 -34.26
CA ASP A 417 -14.57 0.18 -33.86
C ASP A 417 -13.93 0.18 -32.46
N PRO A 418 -12.68 0.66 -32.29
CA PRO A 418 -12.02 0.72 -30.98
C PRO A 418 -12.63 1.78 -30.04
N ASN A 419 -13.56 2.62 -30.53
CA ASN A 419 -14.17 3.70 -29.75
C ASN A 419 -15.62 3.41 -29.33
N GLN A 420 -16.30 2.46 -29.96
CA GLN A 420 -17.64 2.03 -29.59
C GLN A 420 -17.57 0.89 -28.57
N PHE A 421 -18.37 0.95 -27.51
CA PHE A 421 -18.39 -0.03 -26.42
C PHE A 421 -19.82 -0.37 -26.01
N THR A 422 -20.06 -1.65 -25.70
CA THR A 422 -21.30 -2.09 -25.03
C THR A 422 -21.37 -1.56 -23.60
N GLN A 423 -22.56 -1.51 -23.00
CA GLN A 423 -22.72 -1.11 -21.59
C GLN A 423 -21.85 -1.95 -20.64
N MET A 424 -21.77 -3.27 -20.88
CA MET A 424 -20.96 -4.19 -20.08
C MET A 424 -19.45 -3.94 -20.20
N GLU A 425 -18.97 -3.50 -21.37
CA GLU A 425 -17.57 -3.06 -21.53
C GLU A 425 -17.35 -1.70 -20.85
N ALA A 426 -18.22 -0.72 -21.08
CA ALA A 426 -18.10 0.62 -20.50
C ALA A 426 -18.05 0.58 -18.96
N ASN A 427 -18.80 -0.32 -18.32
CA ASN A 427 -18.87 -0.51 -16.87
C ASN A 427 -17.85 -1.51 -16.30
N PHE A 428 -16.89 -2.01 -17.08
CA PHE A 428 -16.09 -3.16 -16.66
C PHE A 428 -15.27 -2.91 -15.37
N SER A 429 -14.93 -1.67 -15.05
CA SER A 429 -14.32 -1.26 -13.77
C SER A 429 -15.20 -1.54 -12.54
N LEU A 430 -16.53 -1.37 -12.66
CA LEU A 430 -17.49 -1.64 -11.58
C LEU A 430 -17.52 -3.13 -11.26
N PHE A 431 -17.63 -3.97 -12.29
CA PHE A 431 -17.64 -5.43 -12.13
C PHE A 431 -16.31 -5.96 -11.62
N TRP A 432 -15.20 -5.45 -12.15
CA TRP A 432 -13.86 -5.80 -11.72
C TRP A 432 -13.62 -5.47 -10.24
N GLY A 433 -13.83 -4.21 -9.84
CA GLY A 433 -13.57 -3.73 -8.49
C GLY A 433 -14.41 -4.46 -7.43
N LEU A 434 -15.73 -4.53 -7.64
CA LEU A 434 -16.62 -5.17 -6.67
C LEU A 434 -16.45 -6.68 -6.61
N ALA A 435 -16.22 -7.37 -7.74
CA ALA A 435 -15.99 -8.81 -7.71
C ALA A 435 -14.69 -9.17 -6.98
N ILE A 436 -13.59 -8.45 -7.24
CA ILE A 436 -12.33 -8.66 -6.52
C ILE A 436 -12.50 -8.34 -5.03
N GLN A 437 -13.18 -7.25 -4.66
CA GLN A 437 -13.49 -6.97 -3.25
C GLN A 437 -14.30 -8.09 -2.59
N MET A 438 -15.31 -8.66 -3.26
CA MET A 438 -16.08 -9.77 -2.70
C MET A 438 -15.18 -11.00 -2.45
N TYR A 439 -14.21 -11.27 -3.33
CA TYR A 439 -13.22 -12.32 -3.11
C TYR A 439 -12.20 -11.99 -2.00
N GLU A 440 -11.59 -10.80 -2.00
CA GLU A 440 -10.60 -10.42 -0.99
C GLU A 440 -11.22 -10.29 0.42
N SER A 441 -12.51 -9.96 0.51
CA SER A 441 -13.30 -10.05 1.75
C SER A 441 -13.38 -11.46 2.35
N THR A 442 -13.07 -12.53 1.61
CA THR A 442 -12.99 -13.90 2.17
C THR A 442 -11.61 -14.25 2.71
N LEU A 443 -10.56 -13.47 2.39
CA LEU A 443 -9.17 -13.77 2.75
C LEU A 443 -8.83 -13.31 4.18
N VAL A 444 -9.60 -13.80 5.15
CA VAL A 444 -9.48 -13.47 6.58
C VAL A 444 -8.69 -14.53 7.33
N SER A 445 -7.72 -14.08 8.12
CA SER A 445 -6.76 -14.89 8.87
C SER A 445 -6.93 -14.60 10.38
N ASP A 446 -7.81 -15.38 10.99
CA ASP A 446 -8.41 -15.27 12.33
C ASP A 446 -8.23 -16.51 13.24
N ASP A 447 -7.31 -17.41 12.87
CA ASP A 447 -6.97 -18.65 13.62
C ASP A 447 -5.45 -18.80 13.85
N THR A 448 -4.80 -17.68 14.16
CA THR A 448 -3.39 -17.66 14.59
C THR A 448 -3.23 -18.26 16.00
N PRO A 449 -2.01 -18.67 16.41
CA PRO A 449 -1.68 -18.97 17.80
C PRO A 449 -2.15 -17.88 18.79
N PHE A 450 -2.02 -16.60 18.41
CA PHE A 450 -2.52 -15.47 19.20
C PHE A 450 -4.05 -15.43 19.30
N ASP A 451 -4.79 -15.67 18.22
CA ASP A 451 -6.27 -15.74 18.26
C ASP A 451 -6.76 -16.85 19.20
N ARG A 452 -6.14 -18.04 19.15
CA ARG A 452 -6.47 -19.16 20.03
C ARG A 452 -6.16 -18.84 21.50
N PHE A 453 -5.06 -18.12 21.76
CA PHE A 453 -4.73 -17.59 23.09
C PHE A 453 -5.80 -16.61 23.60
N LEU A 454 -6.23 -15.65 22.76
CA LEU A 454 -7.31 -14.71 23.10
C LEU A 454 -8.67 -15.39 23.29
N LYS A 455 -8.94 -16.50 22.58
CA LYS A 455 -10.11 -17.38 22.79
C LYS A 455 -10.01 -18.25 24.06
N GLY A 456 -8.90 -18.18 24.79
CA GLY A 456 -8.73 -18.82 26.10
C GLY A 456 -7.91 -20.11 26.13
N ASP A 457 -7.12 -20.42 25.08
CA ASP A 457 -6.12 -21.49 25.11
C ASP A 457 -4.72 -20.94 25.47
N PRO A 458 -4.29 -20.96 26.75
CA PRO A 458 -2.97 -20.48 27.15
C PRO A 458 -1.81 -21.38 26.67
N ALA A 459 -2.09 -22.54 26.06
CA ALA A 459 -1.07 -23.41 25.48
C ALA A 459 -0.83 -23.14 23.98
N ALA A 460 -1.68 -22.34 23.32
CA ALA A 460 -1.52 -21.99 21.92
C ALA A 460 -0.24 -21.15 21.65
N MET A 461 0.18 -20.34 22.63
CA MET A 461 1.43 -19.56 22.58
C MET A 461 2.45 -20.08 23.60
N THR A 462 3.71 -20.20 23.20
CA THR A 462 4.80 -20.57 24.11
C THR A 462 5.09 -19.48 25.14
N PRO A 463 5.77 -19.78 26.27
CA PRO A 463 6.12 -18.77 27.27
C PRO A 463 6.96 -17.59 26.73
N ARG A 464 7.85 -17.82 25.74
CA ARG A 464 8.59 -16.72 25.08
C ARG A 464 7.69 -15.85 24.20
N GLN A 465 6.74 -16.44 23.48
CA GLN A 465 5.71 -15.69 22.72
C GLN A 465 4.82 -14.84 23.64
N GLN A 466 4.44 -15.37 24.80
CA GLN A 466 3.69 -14.62 25.82
C GLN A 466 4.55 -13.51 26.46
N GLN A 467 5.85 -13.72 26.64
CA GLN A 467 6.79 -12.67 27.05
C GLN A 467 6.86 -11.56 26.00
N GLY A 468 7.01 -11.90 24.72
CA GLY A 468 7.02 -10.93 23.61
C GLY A 468 5.73 -10.12 23.52
N MET A 469 4.58 -10.78 23.63
CA MET A 469 3.26 -10.13 23.71
C MET A 469 3.18 -9.11 24.85
N ASN A 470 3.69 -9.47 26.03
CA ASN A 470 3.74 -8.56 27.19
C ASN A 470 4.68 -7.37 26.97
N VAL A 471 5.80 -7.56 26.26
CA VAL A 471 6.69 -6.45 25.86
C VAL A 471 5.97 -5.55 24.83
N PHE A 472 5.32 -6.14 23.82
CA PHE A 472 4.62 -5.45 22.72
C PHE A 472 3.47 -4.55 23.20
N PHE A 473 2.57 -5.08 24.03
CA PHE A 473 1.38 -4.34 24.52
C PHE A 473 1.57 -3.68 25.89
N GLY A 474 2.51 -4.16 26.71
CA GLY A 474 2.65 -3.77 28.13
C GLY A 474 4.00 -3.16 28.51
N GLY A 475 5.05 -3.30 27.68
CA GLY A 475 6.42 -2.89 28.02
C GLY A 475 6.69 -1.38 28.00
N GLY A 476 5.73 -0.56 27.59
CA GLY A 476 5.92 0.90 27.44
C GLY A 476 6.81 1.31 26.27
N ILE A 477 7.04 0.39 25.32
CA ILE A 477 7.86 0.60 24.12
C ILE A 477 7.08 1.14 22.90
N GLY A 478 5.74 1.14 22.95
CA GLY A 478 4.88 1.82 21.98
C GLY A 478 4.41 1.00 20.76
N CYS A 479 4.80 -0.26 20.61
CA CYS A 479 4.32 -1.10 19.49
C CYS A 479 2.78 -1.18 19.46
N GLY A 480 2.17 -1.45 20.63
CA GLY A 480 0.73 -1.44 20.85
C GLY A 480 0.08 -0.05 20.93
N ASP A 481 0.76 1.04 20.58
CA ASP A 481 0.11 2.35 20.37
C ASP A 481 -0.34 2.51 18.91
N CYS A 482 0.39 1.92 17.95
CA CYS A 482 0.04 1.93 16.51
C CYS A 482 -0.55 0.60 16.00
N HIS A 483 -0.09 -0.54 16.51
CA HIS A 483 -0.56 -1.87 16.11
C HIS A 483 -1.66 -2.36 17.06
N ILE A 484 -2.81 -1.68 16.96
CA ILE A 484 -3.96 -1.81 17.87
C ILE A 484 -5.10 -2.64 17.27
N GLY A 485 -6.01 -3.07 18.15
CA GLY A 485 -7.20 -3.85 17.80
C GLY A 485 -6.91 -5.31 17.41
N PRO A 486 -7.95 -6.12 17.16
CA PRO A 486 -7.81 -7.48 16.64
C PRO A 486 -7.07 -7.55 15.29
N GLU A 487 -7.15 -6.49 14.48
CA GLU A 487 -6.50 -6.34 13.18
C GLU A 487 -5.00 -5.98 13.26
N LEU A 488 -4.52 -5.54 14.43
CA LEU A 488 -3.16 -5.08 14.70
C LEU A 488 -2.73 -3.88 13.83
N THR A 489 -3.63 -2.94 13.60
CA THR A 489 -3.39 -1.68 12.87
C THR A 489 -4.38 -0.57 13.26
N ALA A 490 -3.84 0.63 13.53
CA ALA A 490 -4.63 1.85 13.74
C ALA A 490 -5.36 2.36 12.48
N ALA A 491 -5.10 1.76 11.30
CA ALA A 491 -5.71 2.15 10.03
C ALA A 491 -6.95 1.30 9.63
N SER A 492 -7.54 0.57 10.58
CA SER A 492 -8.74 -0.25 10.33
C SER A 492 -10.03 0.58 10.33
N ILE A 493 -11.07 0.06 9.67
CA ILE A 493 -12.43 0.62 9.70
C ILE A 493 -12.99 0.62 11.13
N THR A 494 -12.75 -0.46 11.88
CA THR A 494 -13.20 -0.63 13.27
C THR A 494 -12.62 0.44 14.19
N GLN A 495 -11.34 0.79 14.01
CA GLN A 495 -10.66 1.83 14.79
C GLN A 495 -11.09 3.23 14.34
N LEU A 496 -11.00 3.52 13.03
CA LEU A 496 -11.20 4.88 12.50
C LEU A 496 -12.65 5.36 12.50
N LEU A 497 -13.63 4.45 12.65
CA LEU A 497 -15.05 4.75 12.81
C LEU A 497 -15.59 4.36 14.21
N ALA A 498 -14.71 4.15 15.19
CA ALA A 498 -15.13 3.83 16.57
C ALA A 498 -15.95 4.98 17.20
N PRO A 499 -17.03 4.71 17.96
CA PRO A 499 -17.92 5.76 18.47
C PRO A 499 -17.29 6.76 19.46
N ASP A 500 -16.14 6.46 20.04
CA ASP A 500 -15.39 7.33 20.96
C ASP A 500 -14.12 7.96 20.36
N GLU A 501 -13.77 7.64 19.11
CA GLU A 501 -12.65 8.27 18.40
C GLU A 501 -13.03 9.60 17.74
N ALA A 502 -12.04 10.48 17.57
CA ALA A 502 -12.28 11.89 17.22
C ALA A 502 -12.51 12.18 15.72
N GLY A 503 -12.32 11.18 14.85
CA GLY A 503 -12.37 11.29 13.38
C GLY A 503 -11.09 10.78 12.74
N LEU A 504 -10.86 11.08 11.45
CA LEU A 504 -9.66 10.61 10.71
C LEU A 504 -8.41 11.49 10.91
N VAL A 505 -8.52 12.58 11.66
CA VAL A 505 -7.48 13.60 11.84
C VAL A 505 -7.38 13.95 13.31
N GLU A 506 -6.18 13.88 13.88
CA GLU A 506 -5.86 14.32 15.24
C GLU A 506 -4.76 15.40 15.23
N VAL A 507 -4.63 16.14 16.33
CA VAL A 507 -3.53 17.07 16.58
C VAL A 507 -2.63 16.53 17.68
N MET A 508 -1.39 16.16 17.33
CA MET A 508 -0.37 15.68 18.28
C MET A 508 0.94 16.50 18.16
N PRO A 509 1.82 16.49 19.18
CA PRO A 509 3.19 16.95 19.01
C PRO A 509 3.97 15.94 18.14
N MET A 510 4.72 16.42 17.16
CA MET A 510 5.66 15.56 16.41
C MET A 510 6.96 15.38 17.22
N ALA A 511 7.95 14.66 16.68
CA ALA A 511 9.25 14.48 17.34
C ALA A 511 9.96 15.82 17.71
N ASP A 512 9.72 16.89 16.93
CA ASP A 512 10.19 18.26 17.24
C ASP A 512 9.44 18.98 18.38
N GLY A 513 8.43 18.34 18.97
CA GLY A 513 7.61 18.86 20.05
C GLY A 513 6.61 19.95 19.64
N GLN A 514 6.53 20.33 18.37
CA GLN A 514 5.53 21.28 17.87
C GLN A 514 4.27 20.53 17.42
N LEU A 515 3.09 21.09 17.72
CA LEU A 515 1.81 20.48 17.33
C LEU A 515 1.60 20.52 15.82
N ALA A 516 1.10 19.43 15.25
CA ALA A 516 0.68 19.29 13.86
C ALA A 516 -0.64 18.52 13.77
N ASN A 517 -1.39 18.72 12.68
CA ASN A 517 -2.46 17.81 12.28
C ASN A 517 -1.85 16.60 11.55
N TYR A 518 -2.34 15.39 11.81
CA TYR A 518 -1.91 14.17 11.11
C TYR A 518 -3.09 13.22 10.86
N ASP A 519 -2.95 12.37 9.83
CA ASP A 519 -3.95 11.36 9.47
C ASP A 519 -3.79 10.13 10.38
N ILE A 520 -4.83 9.78 11.14
CA ILE A 520 -4.77 8.64 12.08
C ILE A 520 -4.54 7.34 11.30
N GLY A 521 -3.63 6.49 11.80
CA GLY A 521 -3.22 5.27 11.11
C GLY A 521 -2.16 5.46 10.01
N PHE A 522 -1.65 6.69 9.81
CA PHE A 522 -0.55 7.00 8.89
C PHE A 522 0.60 7.70 9.62
N TYR A 523 1.77 7.06 9.70
CA TYR A 523 2.90 7.57 10.48
C TYR A 523 4.20 7.58 9.68
N ASN A 524 5.02 8.61 9.88
CA ASN A 524 6.41 8.61 9.42
C ASN A 524 7.28 8.03 10.54
N ILE A 525 7.96 6.93 10.22
CA ILE A 525 8.82 6.19 11.16
C ILE A 525 10.31 6.24 10.80
N GLY A 526 10.70 7.06 9.81
CA GLY A 526 12.11 7.27 9.45
C GLY A 526 12.78 6.11 8.69
N VAL A 527 12.06 5.37 7.85
CA VAL A 527 12.62 4.28 7.01
C VAL A 527 13.55 4.81 5.92
N ARG A 528 13.16 5.91 5.27
CA ARG A 528 13.92 6.69 4.28
C ARG A 528 13.65 8.19 4.54
N PRO A 529 14.50 9.11 4.04
CA PRO A 529 14.20 10.53 4.01
C PRO A 529 12.86 10.84 3.35
N THR A 530 12.06 11.71 3.97
CA THR A 530 10.75 12.17 3.47
C THR A 530 10.76 12.68 2.01
N ALA A 531 11.91 13.17 1.52
CA ALA A 531 12.06 13.66 0.16
C ALA A 531 12.20 12.56 -0.92
N GLU A 532 12.45 11.30 -0.53
CA GLU A 532 12.61 10.16 -1.45
C GLU A 532 11.26 9.46 -1.73
N ASP A 533 10.42 9.29 -0.70
CA ASP A 533 9.01 8.91 -0.87
C ASP A 533 8.12 9.71 0.08
N ILE A 534 7.27 10.56 -0.50
CA ILE A 534 6.37 11.48 0.20
C ILE A 534 5.19 10.75 0.87
N GLY A 535 4.92 9.48 0.53
CA GLY A 535 3.87 8.66 1.14
C GLY A 535 2.48 9.32 1.09
N ARG A 536 1.84 9.42 2.26
CA ARG A 536 0.52 10.03 2.50
C ARG A 536 0.45 11.52 2.15
N GLY A 537 1.60 12.18 2.07
CA GLY A 537 1.73 13.57 1.65
C GLY A 537 1.46 13.83 0.16
N GLY A 538 1.37 12.77 -0.66
CA GLY A 538 1.12 12.89 -2.10
C GLY A 538 -0.21 13.57 -2.47
N VAL A 539 -0.36 13.84 -3.78
CA VAL A 539 -1.62 14.29 -4.40
C VAL A 539 -2.14 13.24 -5.37
N SER A 540 -3.45 13.21 -5.59
CA SER A 540 -4.09 12.41 -6.63
C SER A 540 -3.90 13.06 -8.02
N PRO A 541 -4.18 12.33 -9.13
CA PRO A 541 -4.12 12.88 -10.49
C PRO A 541 -5.02 14.10 -10.73
N PHE A 542 -5.97 14.37 -9.83
CA PHE A 542 -6.89 15.51 -9.84
C PHE A 542 -6.37 16.71 -9.03
N GLY A 543 -5.10 16.71 -8.62
CA GLY A 543 -4.47 17.76 -7.81
C GLY A 543 -4.92 17.80 -6.34
N SER A 544 -5.74 16.84 -5.90
CA SER A 544 -6.26 16.80 -4.53
C SER A 544 -5.26 16.13 -3.58
N PRO A 545 -4.99 16.68 -2.38
CA PRO A 545 -4.16 16.00 -1.39
C PRO A 545 -4.72 14.63 -1.01
N LEU A 546 -3.87 13.61 -0.87
CA LEU A 546 -4.29 12.30 -0.37
C LEU A 546 -4.65 12.38 1.12
N SER A 547 -3.86 13.11 1.91
CA SER A 547 -4.08 13.37 3.33
C SER A 547 -5.40 14.10 3.63
N PHE A 548 -6.16 13.56 4.59
CA PHE A 548 -7.35 14.19 5.16
C PHE A 548 -6.98 15.43 5.99
N SER A 549 -5.82 15.43 6.66
CA SER A 549 -5.30 16.59 7.40
C SER A 549 -5.04 17.79 6.48
N ARG A 550 -4.45 17.55 5.30
CA ARG A 550 -4.26 18.60 4.27
C ARG A 550 -5.59 19.13 3.75
N GLN A 551 -6.55 18.25 3.46
CA GLN A 551 -7.91 18.64 3.08
C GLN A 551 -8.57 19.50 4.19
N ALA A 552 -8.48 19.09 5.45
CA ALA A 552 -9.08 19.77 6.59
C ALA A 552 -8.53 21.19 6.83
N VAL A 553 -7.20 21.40 6.82
CA VAL A 553 -6.64 22.76 7.03
C VAL A 553 -6.92 23.71 5.86
N ILE A 554 -7.03 23.18 4.63
CA ILE A 554 -7.46 23.93 3.45
C ILE A 554 -8.94 24.31 3.57
N GLN A 555 -9.81 23.36 3.95
CA GLN A 555 -11.24 23.60 4.14
C GLN A 555 -11.54 24.59 5.27
N ALA A 556 -10.74 24.56 6.34
CA ALA A 556 -10.81 25.51 7.45
C ALA A 556 -10.24 26.92 7.10
N GLY A 557 -9.65 27.10 5.92
CA GLY A 557 -9.03 28.36 5.50
C GLY A 557 -7.77 28.76 6.29
N LEU A 558 -7.17 27.81 7.03
CA LEU A 558 -5.96 28.04 7.83
C LEU A 558 -4.70 28.16 6.96
N VAL A 559 -4.74 27.60 5.76
CA VAL A 559 -3.69 27.75 4.74
C VAL A 559 -4.35 28.16 3.42
N THR A 560 -4.04 29.38 2.94
CA THR A 560 -4.33 29.78 1.57
C THR A 560 -3.34 29.11 0.63
N GLY A 561 -3.79 28.12 -0.14
CA GLY A 561 -2.91 27.32 -0.99
C GLY A 561 -2.34 28.10 -2.17
N ASP A 562 -1.00 28.07 -2.29
CA ASP A 562 -0.29 27.89 -3.57
C ASP A 562 1.15 27.41 -3.27
N GLU A 563 1.91 28.18 -2.47
CA GLU A 563 3.35 27.97 -2.30
C GLU A 563 3.78 27.11 -1.09
N THR A 564 3.00 27.04 0.00
CA THR A 564 3.46 26.46 1.29
C THR A 564 3.16 24.97 1.51
N LEU A 565 2.38 24.33 0.62
CA LEU A 565 2.01 22.91 0.71
C LEU A 565 2.28 22.12 -0.58
N GLY A 566 2.78 22.76 -1.65
CA GLY A 566 2.99 22.12 -2.96
C GLY A 566 1.71 21.77 -3.72
N VAL A 567 0.55 22.30 -3.31
CA VAL A 567 -0.77 21.99 -3.89
C VAL A 567 -1.23 23.15 -4.78
N VAL A 568 -1.17 22.95 -6.10
CA VAL A 568 -1.53 23.94 -7.12
C VAL A 568 -2.95 23.69 -7.64
N ASN A 569 -3.75 24.75 -7.83
CA ASN A 569 -5.10 24.69 -8.45
C ASN A 569 -6.08 23.68 -7.82
N PHE A 570 -6.22 23.71 -6.49
CA PHE A 570 -7.20 22.86 -5.79
C PHE A 570 -8.63 23.45 -5.81
N ASP A 571 -9.62 22.60 -6.04
CA ASP A 571 -11.05 22.95 -5.96
C ASP A 571 -11.69 22.36 -4.70
N THR A 572 -12.07 23.23 -3.77
CA THR A 572 -12.61 22.86 -2.44
C THR A 572 -13.97 22.15 -2.50
N ARG A 573 -14.61 22.05 -3.67
CA ARG A 573 -15.82 21.24 -3.88
C ARG A 573 -15.56 19.73 -3.87
N PHE A 574 -14.30 19.29 -3.95
CA PHE A 574 -13.92 17.87 -4.07
C PHE A 574 -13.27 17.30 -2.81
N ILE A 575 -13.56 17.87 -1.63
CA ILE A 575 -13.32 17.23 -0.33
C ILE A 575 -14.58 16.41 0.05
N PRO A 576 -14.62 15.08 -0.19
CA PRO A 576 -15.60 14.23 0.47
C PRO A 576 -15.34 14.21 1.97
N SER A 577 -16.38 13.92 2.75
CA SER A 577 -16.31 14.08 4.20
C SER A 577 -16.52 12.77 4.98
N PRO A 578 -15.45 12.00 5.18
CA PRO A 578 -15.30 11.14 6.34
C PRO A 578 -14.47 11.89 7.41
N GLY A 579 -15.15 12.58 8.34
CA GLY A 579 -14.50 13.31 9.46
C GLY A 579 -14.80 14.81 9.52
N CYS A 580 -15.29 15.39 8.44
CA CYS A 580 -15.98 16.69 8.44
C CYS A 580 -17.49 16.44 8.25
N ILE A 581 -18.36 17.45 8.44
CA ILE A 581 -19.81 17.29 8.26
C ILE A 581 -20.40 18.39 7.36
N PRO A 582 -20.60 18.11 6.06
CA PRO A 582 -21.48 18.86 5.18
C PRO A 582 -22.90 18.27 5.21
N ASP A 583 -23.89 19.17 5.26
CA ASP A 583 -25.18 18.92 4.63
C ASP A 583 -25.19 19.77 3.34
N PRO A 584 -25.13 19.15 2.13
CA PRO A 584 -25.09 19.89 0.88
C PRO A 584 -26.42 20.58 0.52
N PHE A 585 -27.48 20.38 1.30
CA PHE A 585 -28.80 21.00 1.11
C PHE A 585 -29.11 22.09 2.16
N ALA A 586 -28.36 22.17 3.27
CA ALA A 586 -28.55 23.20 4.28
C ALA A 586 -27.83 24.52 3.95
N GLN A 587 -28.59 25.54 3.56
CA GLN A 587 -28.13 26.93 3.52
C GLN A 587 -28.51 27.64 4.84
N PRO A 588 -27.61 28.39 5.51
CA PRO A 588 -26.21 28.69 5.19
C PRO A 588 -25.18 27.86 5.99
N THR A 589 -23.95 27.84 5.46
CA THR A 589 -22.70 27.19 5.92
C THR A 589 -22.23 27.59 7.35
N PRO A 590 -21.37 26.78 8.05
CA PRO A 590 -20.30 25.95 7.47
C PRO A 590 -20.12 24.51 7.97
N VAL A 591 -19.32 23.78 7.20
CA VAL A 591 -18.73 22.48 7.53
C VAL A 591 -17.68 22.66 8.64
N ILE A 592 -17.76 21.83 9.68
CA ILE A 592 -16.76 21.78 10.76
C ILE A 592 -16.16 20.35 10.77
N CYS A 593 -14.94 20.22 10.26
CA CYS A 593 -13.98 19.19 10.68
C CYS A 593 -13.66 19.40 12.17
N PRO A 594 -13.16 18.41 12.94
CA PRO A 594 -12.75 18.62 14.34
C PRO A 594 -11.90 19.91 14.45
N PRO A 595 -12.30 20.88 15.30
CA PRO A 595 -11.90 22.29 15.11
C PRO A 595 -10.43 22.53 15.46
N THR A 596 -9.57 22.28 14.48
CA THR A 596 -8.15 22.59 14.54
C THR A 596 -7.92 24.09 14.41
N THR A 597 -6.99 24.60 15.22
CA THR A 597 -6.42 25.96 15.13
C THR A 597 -4.95 25.92 14.72
N VAL A 598 -4.44 24.72 14.41
CA VAL A 598 -3.05 24.48 14.02
C VAL A 598 -3.00 24.47 12.49
N PRO A 599 -2.23 25.37 11.84
CA PRO A 599 -2.08 25.37 10.38
C PRO A 599 -1.04 24.34 9.90
N ARG A 600 -0.18 23.83 10.78
CA ARG A 600 0.82 22.80 10.47
C ARG A 600 0.14 21.46 10.20
N VAL A 601 0.60 20.77 9.16
CA VAL A 601 0.27 19.36 8.89
C VAL A 601 1.58 18.57 8.87
N ALA A 602 1.57 17.36 9.42
CA ALA A 602 2.70 16.44 9.44
C ALA A 602 2.26 15.08 8.89
N VAL A 603 2.54 14.85 7.61
CA VAL A 603 2.09 13.67 6.82
C VAL A 603 3.06 13.30 5.70
N ASP A 604 4.15 14.04 5.53
CA ASP A 604 5.12 13.78 4.46
C ASP A 604 6.06 12.65 4.90
N GLY A 605 6.17 11.61 4.06
CA GLY A 605 6.84 10.35 4.41
C GLY A 605 6.06 9.49 5.40
N ALA A 606 4.77 9.79 5.63
CA ALA A 606 3.89 8.95 6.45
C ALA A 606 3.25 7.82 5.64
N PHE A 607 3.12 6.63 6.23
CA PHE A 607 2.56 5.45 5.56
C PHE A 607 1.55 4.72 6.45
N LYS A 608 0.59 4.04 5.80
CA LYS A 608 -0.46 3.29 6.49
C LYS A 608 0.14 2.20 7.36
N VAL A 609 -0.27 2.11 8.62
CA VAL A 609 0.11 1.01 9.50
C VAL A 609 -0.32 -0.33 8.87
N PRO A 610 0.60 -1.28 8.65
CA PRO A 610 0.26 -2.63 8.21
C PRO A 610 -0.28 -3.44 9.40
N GLY A 611 -1.27 -4.31 9.16
CA GLY A 611 -1.60 -5.37 10.11
C GLY A 611 -0.45 -6.38 10.18
N LEU A 612 -0.13 -6.90 11.37
CA LEU A 612 1.02 -7.79 11.58
C LEU A 612 0.69 -9.30 11.46
N ARG A 613 -0.54 -9.63 11.04
CA ARG A 613 -0.97 -11.02 10.83
C ARG A 613 -0.23 -11.63 9.62
N ASN A 614 0.37 -12.79 9.83
CA ASN A 614 1.26 -13.51 8.90
C ASN A 614 2.59 -12.80 8.56
N VAL A 615 3.04 -11.84 9.39
CA VAL A 615 4.25 -11.06 9.10
C VAL A 615 5.52 -11.92 8.89
N GLU A 616 5.59 -13.11 9.48
CA GLU A 616 6.61 -14.14 9.18
C GLU A 616 6.81 -14.42 7.67
N LEU A 617 5.70 -14.47 6.93
CA LEU A 617 5.64 -14.91 5.53
C LEU A 617 5.62 -13.74 4.53
N THR A 618 5.58 -12.50 5.01
CA THR A 618 5.40 -11.29 4.19
C THR A 618 6.60 -10.36 4.18
N GLY A 619 7.82 -10.91 4.29
CA GLY A 619 9.05 -10.17 4.01
C GLY A 619 9.29 -9.98 2.50
N PRO A 620 10.18 -9.06 2.10
CA PRO A 620 10.94 -8.15 2.96
C PRO A 620 10.09 -6.97 3.43
N TYR A 621 10.55 -6.27 4.47
CA TYR A 621 9.72 -5.38 5.30
C TYR A 621 9.86 -3.88 4.99
N PHE A 622 8.87 -3.11 5.47
CA PHE A 622 8.64 -1.69 5.18
C PHE A 622 8.30 -1.36 3.72
N HIS A 623 7.88 -0.12 3.46
CA HIS A 623 7.39 0.32 2.13
C HIS A 623 8.45 0.22 1.01
N ASN A 624 9.73 0.21 1.35
CA ASN A 624 10.85 -0.01 0.43
C ASN A 624 11.31 -1.48 0.37
N GLY A 625 10.82 -2.36 1.25
CA GLY A 625 11.31 -3.73 1.36
C GLY A 625 12.77 -3.82 1.83
N GLY A 626 13.25 -2.87 2.64
CA GLY A 626 14.67 -2.69 2.97
C GLY A 626 15.25 -3.60 4.06
N MET A 627 14.44 -4.45 4.70
CA MET A 627 14.85 -5.41 5.74
C MET A 627 14.43 -6.84 5.37
N ALA A 628 15.28 -7.84 5.60
CA ALA A 628 14.97 -9.23 5.25
C ALA A 628 14.39 -10.06 6.41
N THR A 629 14.71 -9.72 7.66
CA THR A 629 14.34 -10.51 8.85
C THR A 629 13.50 -9.69 9.84
N LEU A 630 12.84 -10.38 10.78
CA LEU A 630 12.07 -9.72 11.84
C LEU A 630 12.99 -9.07 12.89
N LYS A 631 14.18 -9.64 13.13
CA LYS A 631 15.24 -9.05 13.96
C LYS A 631 15.66 -7.67 13.46
N GLN A 632 15.95 -7.53 12.17
CA GLN A 632 16.29 -6.25 11.53
C GLN A 632 15.16 -5.19 11.66
N VAL A 633 13.89 -5.63 11.69
CA VAL A 633 12.73 -4.76 11.97
C VAL A 633 12.66 -4.36 13.44
N VAL A 634 12.93 -5.28 14.38
CA VAL A 634 13.00 -4.94 15.82
C VAL A 634 14.15 -3.95 16.08
N GLU A 635 15.34 -4.22 15.57
CA GLU A 635 16.53 -3.35 15.68
C GLU A 635 16.30 -1.94 15.13
N PHE A 636 15.56 -1.82 14.02
CA PHE A 636 15.12 -0.53 13.47
C PHE A 636 14.32 0.31 14.48
N TYR A 637 13.39 -0.33 15.21
CA TYR A 637 12.67 0.35 16.29
C TYR A 637 13.54 0.57 17.52
N VAL A 638 14.46 -0.35 17.86
CA VAL A 638 15.40 -0.19 18.99
C VAL A 638 16.24 1.09 18.83
N ARG A 639 16.78 1.36 17.63
CA ARG A 639 17.52 2.60 17.32
C ARG A 639 16.65 3.84 17.07
N GLY A 640 15.33 3.68 17.07
CA GLY A 640 14.37 4.76 16.86
C GLY A 640 14.38 5.31 15.43
N GLY A 641 14.42 4.44 14.43
CA GLY A 641 14.40 4.80 13.01
C GLY A 641 15.77 5.17 12.40
N ASP A 642 15.87 4.98 11.09
CA ASP A 642 17.12 5.11 10.32
C ASP A 642 17.44 6.55 9.85
N PHE A 643 16.40 7.36 9.72
CA PHE A 643 16.41 8.75 9.22
C PHE A 643 15.62 9.72 10.12
N PHE A 644 15.64 9.47 11.44
CA PHE A 644 14.97 10.29 12.45
C PHE A 644 15.26 11.79 12.26
N GLU A 645 16.52 12.18 12.06
CA GLU A 645 16.90 13.60 12.04
C GLU A 645 16.44 14.31 10.75
N GLN A 646 16.41 13.58 9.62
CA GLN A 646 15.91 14.08 8.34
C GLN A 646 14.39 14.27 8.37
N ASN A 647 13.68 13.38 9.07
CA ASN A 647 12.23 13.34 9.11
C ASN A 647 11.65 14.03 10.35
N PHE A 648 12.48 14.62 11.22
CA PHE A 648 12.14 15.10 12.57
C PHE A 648 10.91 16.04 12.68
N ALA A 649 10.56 16.72 11.58
CA ALA A 649 9.37 17.57 11.48
C ALA A 649 8.05 16.80 11.24
N ASP A 650 8.12 15.61 10.63
CA ASP A 650 6.96 14.76 10.30
C ASP A 650 6.98 13.42 11.06
N LEU A 651 8.09 13.10 11.72
CA LEU A 651 8.29 11.87 12.48
C LEU A 651 7.36 11.82 13.70
N ASP A 652 6.73 10.65 13.89
CA ASP A 652 5.91 10.35 15.06
C ASP A 652 6.73 10.42 16.38
N PRO A 653 6.19 11.02 17.46
CA PRO A 653 6.91 11.24 18.72
C PRO A 653 7.23 9.97 19.52
N VAL A 654 6.59 8.84 19.22
CA VAL A 654 6.85 7.52 19.83
C VAL A 654 8.06 6.85 19.17
N ILE A 655 8.40 7.22 17.93
CA ILE A 655 9.58 6.72 17.21
C ILE A 655 10.85 7.37 17.75
N ARG A 656 11.41 6.71 18.76
CA ARG A 656 12.63 7.10 19.49
C ARG A 656 13.37 5.84 19.92
N ARG A 657 14.62 5.98 20.34
CA ARG A 657 15.42 4.89 20.90
C ARG A 657 14.69 4.18 22.06
N LEU A 658 14.71 2.85 22.03
CA LEU A 658 14.07 1.98 23.01
C LEU A 658 15.12 1.43 23.98
N ASP A 659 15.64 2.26 24.88
CA ASP A 659 16.72 1.92 25.84
C ASP A 659 16.45 0.67 26.70
N ALA A 660 15.19 0.23 26.82
CA ALA A 660 14.80 -0.99 27.54
C ALA A 660 15.04 -2.30 26.75
N LEU A 661 15.39 -2.21 25.47
CA LEU A 661 15.68 -3.34 24.58
C LEU A 661 17.12 -3.39 24.08
N VAL A 662 17.88 -2.29 24.18
CA VAL A 662 19.29 -2.22 23.76
C VAL A 662 20.12 -3.19 24.59
N GLY A 663 20.85 -4.10 23.95
CA GLY A 663 21.64 -5.15 24.57
C GLY A 663 20.81 -6.23 25.27
N ASP A 664 19.48 -6.23 25.13
CA ASP A 664 18.59 -7.28 25.62
C ASP A 664 18.06 -8.11 24.44
N GLU A 665 18.97 -8.91 23.87
CA GLU A 665 18.67 -9.92 22.85
C GLU A 665 17.48 -10.79 23.27
N ALA A 666 17.35 -11.13 24.56
CA ALA A 666 16.30 -12.01 25.05
C ALA A 666 14.89 -11.38 24.97
N GLN A 667 14.75 -10.07 25.22
CA GLN A 667 13.49 -9.35 24.99
C GLN A 667 13.20 -9.08 23.51
N GLN A 668 14.23 -8.76 22.72
CA GLN A 668 14.07 -8.57 21.27
C GLN A 668 13.65 -9.87 20.57
N ASP A 669 14.28 -10.98 20.92
CA ASP A 669 13.98 -12.29 20.33
C ASP A 669 12.61 -12.80 20.83
N ALA A 670 12.19 -12.45 22.04
CA ALA A 670 10.82 -12.69 22.50
C ALA A 670 9.79 -11.88 21.68
N LEU A 671 10.09 -10.62 21.32
CA LEU A 671 9.25 -9.86 20.37
C LEU A 671 9.18 -10.54 19.00
N VAL A 672 10.31 -11.04 18.47
CA VAL A 672 10.31 -11.83 17.22
C VAL A 672 9.43 -13.08 17.36
N ASP A 673 9.56 -13.85 18.44
CA ASP A 673 8.69 -15.00 18.71
C ASP A 673 7.20 -14.62 18.71
N PHE A 674 6.83 -13.50 19.34
CA PHE A 674 5.45 -13.02 19.34
C PHE A 674 4.96 -12.70 17.92
N LEU A 675 5.79 -12.09 17.08
CA LEU A 675 5.43 -11.85 15.66
C LEU A 675 5.24 -13.17 14.88
N LEU A 676 6.00 -14.23 15.20
CA LEU A 676 5.77 -15.59 14.67
C LEU A 676 4.46 -16.22 15.20
N ALA A 677 3.95 -15.78 16.37
CA ALA A 677 2.66 -16.20 16.91
C ALA A 677 1.45 -15.60 16.15
N LEU A 678 1.69 -14.69 15.20
CA LEU A 678 0.68 -14.03 14.38
C LEU A 678 0.48 -14.72 13.00
N THR A 679 1.16 -15.84 12.74
CA THR A 679 1.00 -16.61 11.50
C THR A 679 -0.14 -17.62 11.62
N ASP A 680 -1.00 -17.67 10.61
CA ASP A 680 -2.11 -18.61 10.50
C ASP A 680 -1.69 -19.81 9.65
N GLU A 681 -1.83 -21.02 10.17
CA GLU A 681 -1.43 -22.22 9.43
C GLU A 681 -2.25 -22.41 8.14
N ARG A 682 -3.47 -21.87 8.03
CA ARG A 682 -4.21 -21.90 6.76
C ARG A 682 -3.50 -21.08 5.68
N VAL A 683 -2.85 -19.99 6.04
CA VAL A 683 -2.04 -19.18 5.12
C VAL A 683 -0.74 -19.90 4.78
N ARG A 684 -0.03 -20.45 5.78
CA ARG A 684 1.23 -21.20 5.57
C ARG A 684 1.05 -22.41 4.63
N TRP A 685 -0.10 -23.08 4.72
CA TRP A 685 -0.41 -24.27 3.92
C TRP A 685 -1.39 -24.02 2.78
N GLU A 686 -1.73 -22.76 2.44
CA GLU A 686 -2.72 -22.39 1.39
C GLU A 686 -4.02 -23.22 1.48
N MET A 687 -4.49 -23.49 2.70
CA MET A 687 -5.80 -24.11 2.96
C MET A 687 -6.91 -23.08 2.79
N ALA A 688 -8.15 -23.53 2.51
CA ALA A 688 -9.29 -22.62 2.35
C ALA A 688 -9.42 -21.64 3.53
N PRO A 689 -9.63 -20.32 3.27
CA PRO A 689 -9.98 -19.68 1.99
C PRO A 689 -8.79 -19.33 1.05
N PHE A 690 -7.55 -19.67 1.42
CA PHE A 690 -6.32 -19.27 0.73
C PHE A 690 -5.87 -20.21 -0.41
N ASP A 691 -6.66 -21.25 -0.72
CA ASP A 691 -6.43 -22.15 -1.85
C ASP A 691 -6.60 -21.43 -3.21
N HIS A 692 -5.96 -21.91 -4.29
CA HIS A 692 -5.89 -21.14 -5.54
C HIS A 692 -5.63 -21.94 -6.84
N PRO A 693 -5.96 -21.35 -8.01
CA PRO A 693 -5.50 -21.80 -9.33
C PRO A 693 -3.96 -21.85 -9.51
N GLN A 694 -3.51 -22.62 -10.50
CA GLN A 694 -2.11 -22.66 -10.96
C GLN A 694 -1.66 -21.28 -11.47
N LEU A 695 -0.41 -20.90 -11.24
CA LEU A 695 0.16 -19.65 -11.73
C LEU A 695 1.54 -19.86 -12.38
N LEU A 696 1.85 -19.14 -13.45
CA LEU A 696 3.14 -19.19 -14.14
C LEU A 696 3.86 -17.85 -13.99
N VAL A 697 4.42 -17.63 -12.81
CA VAL A 697 4.94 -16.33 -12.38
C VAL A 697 6.27 -16.02 -13.08
N PRO A 698 6.46 -14.83 -13.68
CA PRO A 698 7.76 -14.39 -14.16
C PRO A 698 8.72 -14.11 -13.01
N ASP A 699 9.91 -14.72 -13.05
CA ASP A 699 10.95 -14.60 -12.02
C ASP A 699 12.27 -14.21 -12.69
N GLY A 700 12.32 -12.97 -13.18
CA GLY A 700 13.36 -12.46 -14.06
C GLY A 700 13.35 -13.09 -15.46
N HIS A 701 14.51 -13.11 -16.11
CA HIS A 701 14.70 -13.37 -17.54
C HIS A 701 15.86 -14.32 -17.78
N LEU A 702 15.70 -15.17 -18.80
CA LEU A 702 16.75 -16.10 -19.23
C LEU A 702 17.96 -15.34 -19.81
N PRO A 703 19.20 -15.86 -19.65
CA PRO A 703 20.35 -15.35 -20.37
C PRO A 703 20.14 -15.48 -21.89
N ARG A 704 20.90 -14.71 -22.68
CA ARG A 704 20.90 -14.88 -24.14
C ARG A 704 21.33 -16.32 -24.48
N PRO A 705 20.60 -17.05 -25.34
CA PRO A 705 21.07 -18.33 -25.87
C PRO A 705 22.42 -18.16 -26.58
N GLU A 706 23.42 -18.92 -26.14
CA GLU A 706 24.69 -18.99 -26.86
C GLU A 706 24.49 -19.66 -28.22
N GLY A 707 25.25 -19.25 -29.23
CA GLY A 707 25.28 -19.92 -30.53
C GLY A 707 24.26 -19.49 -31.59
N ASP A 708 23.23 -18.66 -31.31
CA ASP A 708 22.38 -18.05 -32.37
C ASP A 708 22.81 -16.60 -32.72
N PRO A 709 23.36 -16.37 -33.93
CA PRO A 709 23.67 -15.03 -34.42
C PRO A 709 22.51 -14.38 -35.19
N ARG A 710 21.36 -15.07 -35.42
CA ARG A 710 20.43 -14.72 -36.52
C ARG A 710 18.92 -14.74 -36.23
N ARG A 711 18.36 -15.06 -35.05
CA ARG A 711 16.88 -15.15 -34.91
C ARG A 711 16.12 -14.35 -33.84
N HIS A 712 16.70 -13.91 -32.72
CA HIS A 712 15.92 -13.16 -31.71
C HIS A 712 15.83 -11.63 -31.91
N ARG A 713 14.93 -11.18 -32.82
CA ARG A 713 14.56 -9.75 -33.06
C ARG A 713 13.54 -9.15 -32.05
N GLY A 714 13.50 -9.67 -30.81
CA GLY A 714 12.63 -9.17 -29.73
C GLY A 714 13.34 -8.16 -28.85
N ASP A 715 12.70 -7.03 -28.57
CA ASP A 715 13.32 -5.93 -27.80
C ASP A 715 13.28 -6.17 -26.29
N THR A 716 12.45 -7.11 -25.85
CA THR A 716 12.43 -7.68 -24.50
C THR A 716 13.24 -8.99 -24.48
N LEU A 717 13.86 -9.34 -23.35
CA LEU A 717 14.33 -10.71 -23.11
C LEU A 717 13.16 -11.69 -22.92
N ALA A 718 13.42 -13.00 -23.00
CA ALA A 718 12.45 -14.02 -22.63
C ALA A 718 12.39 -14.14 -21.09
N PRO A 719 11.20 -14.10 -20.47
CA PRO A 719 11.07 -14.31 -19.03
C PRO A 719 11.47 -15.74 -18.67
N ARG A 720 12.06 -15.92 -17.47
CA ARG A 720 12.03 -17.21 -16.80
C ARG A 720 10.69 -17.29 -16.08
N LEU A 721 9.93 -18.36 -16.31
CA LEU A 721 8.71 -18.63 -15.57
C LEU A 721 9.01 -19.64 -14.46
N VAL A 722 8.35 -19.47 -13.32
CA VAL A 722 8.27 -20.43 -12.21
C VAL A 722 6.82 -20.86 -12.09
N GLU A 723 6.58 -22.16 -11.95
CA GLU A 723 5.24 -22.69 -11.73
C GLU A 723 4.92 -22.68 -10.24
N ILE A 724 3.81 -22.03 -9.90
CA ILE A 724 3.10 -22.23 -8.64
C ILE A 724 1.95 -23.22 -8.97
N PRO A 725 1.88 -24.38 -8.32
CA PRO A 725 0.84 -25.38 -8.61
C PRO A 725 -0.56 -24.86 -8.24
N ALA A 726 -1.60 -25.51 -8.77
CA ALA A 726 -2.95 -25.31 -8.22
C ALA A 726 -3.08 -26.06 -6.89
N VAL A 727 -3.74 -25.44 -5.92
CA VAL A 727 -3.96 -26.00 -4.58
C VAL A 727 -5.46 -25.98 -4.29
N GLY A 728 -5.98 -27.08 -3.73
CA GLY A 728 -7.38 -27.20 -3.31
C GLY A 728 -7.60 -26.78 -1.85
N ALA A 729 -8.85 -26.79 -1.40
CA ALA A 729 -9.25 -26.38 -0.05
C ALA A 729 -8.50 -27.08 1.10
N GLY A 730 -7.98 -28.30 0.87
CA GLY A 730 -7.15 -29.05 1.82
C GLY A 730 -5.68 -28.61 1.91
N GLY A 731 -5.27 -27.64 1.11
CA GLY A 731 -3.94 -27.02 1.14
C GLY A 731 -2.79 -27.85 0.57
N ARG A 732 -1.61 -27.22 0.58
CA ARG A 732 -0.31 -27.73 0.12
C ARG A 732 0.02 -29.12 0.66
N ALA A 733 -0.31 -29.39 1.92
CA ALA A 733 -0.08 -30.67 2.55
C ALA A 733 -0.86 -31.83 1.89
N ALA A 734 -2.06 -31.58 1.38
CA ALA A 734 -2.85 -32.59 0.67
C ALA A 734 -2.25 -32.94 -0.71
N GLU A 735 -1.64 -31.96 -1.39
CA GLU A 735 -0.94 -32.16 -2.67
C GLU A 735 0.55 -32.57 -2.50
N GLY A 736 1.01 -32.81 -1.26
CA GLY A 736 2.37 -33.25 -0.96
C GLY A 736 3.46 -32.18 -1.12
N LEU A 737 3.10 -30.90 -1.01
CA LEU A 737 3.97 -29.75 -1.21
C LEU A 737 4.54 -29.23 0.13
N ASP A 738 5.79 -28.74 0.09
CA ASP A 738 6.41 -27.95 1.17
C ASP A 738 5.57 -26.71 1.51
N PRO A 739 5.44 -26.29 2.78
CA PRO A 739 4.72 -25.08 3.18
C PRO A 739 5.33 -23.80 2.59
N VAL A 740 4.55 -22.72 2.58
CA VAL A 740 5.06 -21.36 2.32
C VAL A 740 6.15 -21.05 3.36
N ARG A 741 7.24 -20.43 2.90
CA ARG A 741 8.46 -20.15 3.69
C ARG A 741 8.67 -18.63 3.81
N PRO A 742 9.37 -18.14 4.83
CA PRO A 742 9.79 -16.73 4.89
C PRO A 742 10.61 -16.32 3.66
N PHE A 743 10.55 -15.03 3.31
CA PHE A 743 11.38 -14.45 2.25
C PHE A 743 12.87 -14.71 2.53
N LEU A 744 13.62 -15.13 1.51
CA LEU A 744 15.05 -15.51 1.61
C LEU A 744 15.40 -16.63 2.62
N TRP A 745 14.42 -17.39 3.13
CA TRP A 745 14.64 -18.52 4.04
C TRP A 745 15.71 -19.51 3.52
N ASP A 746 16.74 -19.77 4.33
CA ASP A 746 17.90 -20.58 3.97
C ASP A 746 17.82 -22.04 4.46
N GLY A 747 16.75 -22.40 5.18
CA GLY A 747 16.56 -23.71 5.80
C GLY A 747 16.77 -23.75 7.32
N THR A 748 17.23 -22.67 7.95
CA THR A 748 17.71 -22.69 9.34
C THR A 748 16.69 -22.17 10.37
N PRO A 749 16.50 -22.81 11.54
CA PRO A 749 15.49 -22.41 12.53
C PRO A 749 15.70 -21.00 13.11
N ASP A 750 16.94 -20.51 13.12
CA ASP A 750 17.34 -19.22 13.66
C ASP A 750 17.23 -18.05 12.65
N PHE A 751 16.74 -18.30 11.43
CA PHE A 751 16.64 -17.31 10.34
C PHE A 751 16.06 -15.93 10.74
N HIS A 752 14.98 -15.90 11.53
CA HIS A 752 14.31 -14.64 11.90
C HIS A 752 15.09 -13.80 12.92
N PHE A 753 16.15 -14.35 13.51
CA PHE A 753 16.99 -13.79 14.57
C PHE A 753 18.38 -13.35 14.06
N ARG A 754 18.49 -13.07 12.75
CA ARG A 754 19.71 -12.68 12.01
C ARG A 754 19.51 -11.41 11.17
#